data_AF-A0A947XL21-F1
#
_entry.id   AF-A0A947XL21-F1
#
_cell.length_a   1.000
_cell.length_b   1.000
_cell.length_c   1.000
_cell.angle_alpha   90.00
_cell.angle_beta   90.00
_cell.angle_gamma   90.00
#
_symmetry.space_group_name_H-M   'P 1'
#
loop_
_entity.id
_entity.type
_entity.pdbx_description
1 polymer ?
#
loop_
_entity_poly.entity_id
_entity_poly.type
_entity_poly.pdbx_seq_one_letter_code
_entity_poly.pdbx_strand_id
1 'polypeptide(L)'
;MEFKDFPMLSADVLALSTDESVDALQDGQAIFLQRYQDDWLAVQGDVRIRVSCTKADSEMFGLLALRDQTRWLLTGTKKNKLLVQYCAPVEVTAMQLELGVDELLAEDLHAKHEIADSTVELACRWFVEHFVVQGLAEGDWLTVARFSNTATKGGFQLLGNGWRADVEQRQDGSFLLKRVNRHTHRDGAFSILLGQFEFKDASVAAALGSASQQALLSAALRDNASYLELWNLYNAKEWQRALEQAESLRSLAYAECQGFQEGRGNAWRLIPKSQEQYQAFRERWRDLELSSNDQFDLGDQRPDWLEELSTEKAQGAANAPRGTIRFEPDCVIFKQAATKTNIRPKAGEGWLYLSLAGQRSMGTRRLAAKQSIDSGKRLPQLKWLLEGVAVPAARRRPFNGLTPYVLESFKGGKPTEKQALALDCALNTPDLAIIIGPPGTGKTQVIAALQRCLGERAEKQNIAAQVLVSSFQHDAVDNALERSDVFGLPGARVGGKHGESDQAALIEPWLERQAVHLHRKIAQEYSRFPELEQLRAMSARLALARVASAGPAQQADEFQRLLHDLRELEQSGLVLPPRLESQLEEYIDTLAGQAPATAAGGLPPAQLLRRIRALRVEVAAFTDDGGERAWDLLSWLKRHEKGVAPELLRLLEELADSSHVEPATLQALKIWKDRLLDQHLPDYRPAALKRQVDPDGLALLDEVDRYLEDRMAKRKQGVAWVLEQLVDSLESDRSAARAVVNEYSMVVGATCQQAAGKQMEMLKEVSSSTNSDIEFDTVVIDEAARANPLDLFIPMSMAKRRIVLVGDDRQLPHMLEPDIEGQLQEEHELTELQLAAFRSSLFERMRVKLLDLEKQDSIRRVVMLDTQFRMHPVLGNFVSKHFYECENLGVLHSGRPAEAFVFSQELLSRLGPLAESYRGHVCQWIDVPAVQGRDQRRGTSRIREIEAQRLADEVVKLMQAGGEALSVGIITFYAAQRDLIMEKLAQQKIDGTPLMVKREGGYEPHEQFKLTRKVQADGSVVAEERLRVGSVDAFQGKEFDVVLLSCVRSFQPNRSVRAAASEGDERELQLNRQFGFLRLPNRMNVAMSRQRQMLICVGDAALASNPDAQEAVPALAAFYQLCGGEHGCIR
;
A
#
# COMPACT_ATOMS: atom_id res chain seq x y z
N MET A 1 -6.15 -42.24 14.75
CA MET A 1 -6.04 -42.58 16.19
C MET A 1 -5.86 -44.10 16.37
N GLU A 2 -5.10 -44.54 17.37
CA GLU A 2 -5.08 -45.95 17.79
C GLU A 2 -6.20 -46.25 18.80
N PHE A 3 -6.67 -47.50 18.86
CA PHE A 3 -7.78 -47.87 19.75
C PHE A 3 -7.48 -47.66 21.24
N LYS A 4 -6.21 -47.78 21.65
CA LYS A 4 -5.79 -47.51 23.05
C LYS A 4 -6.00 -46.05 23.48
N ASP A 5 -6.01 -45.13 22.53
CA ASP A 5 -6.18 -43.68 22.76
C ASP A 5 -7.66 -43.26 22.62
N PHE A 6 -8.57 -44.22 22.50
CA PHE A 6 -9.98 -43.97 22.24
C PHE A 6 -10.64 -43.23 23.44
N PRO A 7 -11.20 -42.02 23.23
CA PRO A 7 -11.61 -41.14 24.33
C PRO A 7 -12.84 -41.63 25.11
N MET A 8 -13.62 -42.56 24.55
CA MET A 8 -14.84 -43.12 25.15
C MET A 8 -14.60 -44.48 25.84
N LEU A 9 -13.34 -44.87 26.04
CA LEU A 9 -13.01 -45.98 26.94
C LEU A 9 -13.37 -45.62 28.38
N SER A 10 -13.90 -46.59 29.12
CA SER A 10 -14.21 -46.45 30.54
C SER A 10 -12.97 -46.05 31.35
N ALA A 11 -13.16 -45.18 32.34
CA ALA A 11 -12.11 -44.93 33.33
C ALA A 11 -11.83 -46.18 34.18
N ASP A 12 -12.86 -47.00 34.38
CA ASP A 12 -12.78 -48.25 35.12
C ASP A 12 -11.99 -49.30 34.34
N VAL A 13 -11.04 -49.95 35.02
CA VAL A 13 -10.26 -51.08 34.51
C VAL A 13 -10.71 -52.35 35.22
N LEU A 14 -11.22 -53.30 34.46
CA LEU A 14 -11.69 -54.59 34.97
C LEU A 14 -10.54 -55.60 34.98
N ALA A 15 -10.41 -56.35 36.06
CA ALA A 15 -9.38 -57.38 36.21
C ALA A 15 -9.98 -58.78 36.04
N LEU A 16 -9.66 -59.43 34.92
CA LEU A 16 -10.06 -60.81 34.62
C LEU A 16 -8.94 -61.76 35.03
N SER A 17 -9.26 -62.87 35.69
CA SER A 17 -8.31 -63.89 36.15
C SER A 17 -8.31 -65.10 35.23
N THR A 18 -7.14 -65.68 34.98
CA THR A 18 -6.96 -66.86 34.13
C THR A 18 -5.94 -67.84 34.71
N ASP A 19 -6.10 -69.12 34.41
CA ASP A 19 -5.16 -70.18 34.78
C ASP A 19 -4.22 -70.55 33.63
N GLU A 20 -4.36 -69.91 32.47
CA GLU A 20 -3.62 -70.15 31.24
C GLU A 20 -2.55 -69.06 31.01
N SER A 21 -1.51 -69.34 30.21
CA SER A 21 -0.45 -68.35 29.91
C SER A 21 -0.99 -67.21 29.04
N VAL A 22 -0.72 -65.97 29.46
CA VAL A 22 -1.12 -64.73 28.77
C VAL A 22 -0.02 -64.14 27.88
N ASP A 23 1.14 -64.80 27.77
CA ASP A 23 2.33 -64.25 27.09
C ASP A 23 2.12 -64.04 25.57
N ALA A 24 1.11 -64.70 24.99
CA ALA A 24 0.76 -64.57 23.58
C ALA A 24 -0.19 -63.40 23.28
N LEU A 25 -0.70 -62.70 24.30
CA LEU A 25 -1.57 -61.54 24.14
C LEU A 25 -0.74 -60.25 24.01
N GLN A 26 -1.20 -59.35 23.16
CA GLN A 26 -0.62 -58.04 22.93
C GLN A 26 -1.38 -56.96 23.69
N ASP A 27 -0.68 -56.31 24.63
CA ASP A 27 -1.16 -55.15 25.35
C ASP A 27 -1.41 -53.98 24.38
N GLY A 28 -2.45 -53.18 24.64
CA GLY A 28 -2.86 -52.03 23.82
C GLY A 28 -3.72 -52.37 22.60
N GLN A 29 -4.14 -53.63 22.42
CA GLN A 29 -4.99 -54.07 21.31
C GLN A 29 -6.40 -54.49 21.75
N ALA A 30 -7.32 -54.51 20.78
CA ALA A 30 -8.67 -54.99 21.00
C ALA A 30 -8.66 -56.48 21.42
N ILE A 31 -9.58 -56.84 22.31
CA ILE A 31 -9.80 -58.22 22.75
C ILE A 31 -11.30 -58.50 22.69
N PHE A 32 -11.70 -59.72 22.32
CA PHE A 32 -13.10 -60.11 22.24
C PHE A 32 -13.43 -61.05 23.39
N LEU A 33 -14.59 -60.85 24.02
CA LEU A 33 -15.08 -61.71 25.09
C LEU A 33 -16.29 -62.50 24.60
N GLN A 34 -16.20 -63.82 24.70
CA GLN A 34 -17.26 -64.73 24.28
C GLN A 34 -17.63 -65.68 25.41
N ARG A 35 -18.90 -66.04 25.52
CA ARG A 35 -19.35 -66.98 26.55
C ARG A 35 -18.98 -68.42 26.17
N TYR A 36 -18.41 -69.17 27.09
CA TYR A 36 -18.04 -70.57 26.89
C TYR A 36 -18.37 -71.42 28.12
N GLN A 37 -19.46 -72.18 28.05
CA GLN A 37 -20.02 -72.94 29.17
C GLN A 37 -20.36 -72.01 30.37
N ASP A 38 -19.78 -72.27 31.54
CA ASP A 38 -19.93 -71.47 32.77
C ASP A 38 -18.85 -70.37 32.90
N ASP A 39 -17.89 -70.30 31.97
CA ASP A 39 -16.77 -69.36 31.96
C ASP A 39 -16.81 -68.44 30.72
N TRP A 40 -15.85 -67.51 30.62
CA TRP A 40 -15.67 -66.60 29.49
C TRP A 40 -14.37 -66.89 28.75
N LEU A 41 -14.34 -66.68 27.44
CA LEU A 41 -13.15 -66.77 26.60
C LEU A 41 -12.75 -65.36 26.16
N ALA A 42 -11.49 -65.00 26.45
CA ALA A 42 -10.83 -63.84 25.87
C ALA A 42 -10.10 -64.26 24.58
N VAL A 43 -10.43 -63.59 23.47
CA VAL A 43 -9.97 -63.93 22.13
C VAL A 43 -9.23 -62.74 21.53
N GLN A 44 -8.00 -62.96 21.10
CA GLN A 44 -7.20 -61.97 20.36
C GLN A 44 -6.44 -62.69 19.24
N GLY A 45 -6.83 -62.42 17.99
CA GLY A 45 -6.35 -63.19 16.83
C GLY A 45 -6.72 -64.67 16.96
N ASP A 46 -5.72 -65.56 16.83
CA ASP A 46 -5.88 -67.01 17.00
C ASP A 46 -5.77 -67.47 18.46
N VAL A 47 -5.39 -66.57 19.38
CA VAL A 47 -5.22 -66.87 20.80
C VAL A 47 -6.56 -66.82 21.50
N ARG A 48 -6.90 -67.88 22.25
CA ARG A 48 -8.14 -68.02 23.01
C ARG A 48 -7.81 -68.48 24.43
N ILE A 49 -8.18 -67.69 25.42
CA ILE A 49 -7.82 -67.90 26.83
C ILE A 49 -9.05 -67.89 27.70
N ARG A 50 -9.19 -68.85 28.61
CA ARG A 50 -10.31 -68.85 29.56
C ARG A 50 -10.11 -67.82 30.67
N VAL A 51 -11.12 -67.00 30.92
CA VAL A 51 -11.09 -65.90 31.88
C VAL A 51 -12.32 -65.92 32.80
N SER A 52 -12.10 -65.53 34.05
CA SER A 52 -13.13 -65.39 35.09
C SER A 52 -13.05 -64.00 35.74
N CYS A 53 -14.19 -63.46 36.14
CA CYS A 53 -14.27 -62.15 36.77
C CYS A 53 -14.35 -62.26 38.31
N THR A 54 -14.00 -61.21 39.04
CA THR A 54 -14.14 -61.20 40.50
C THR A 54 -15.63 -61.19 40.90
N LYS A 55 -15.97 -61.67 42.10
CA LYS A 55 -17.37 -61.67 42.59
C LYS A 55 -18.01 -60.27 42.66
N ALA A 56 -17.22 -59.22 42.80
CA ALA A 56 -17.70 -57.84 42.87
C ALA A 56 -18.09 -57.28 41.50
N ASP A 57 -17.34 -57.64 40.45
CA ASP A 57 -17.52 -57.09 39.10
C ASP A 57 -18.35 -58.01 38.19
N SER A 58 -18.65 -59.24 38.64
CA SER A 58 -19.35 -60.30 37.91
C SER A 58 -20.68 -59.87 37.26
N GLU A 59 -21.53 -59.14 37.98
CA GLU A 59 -22.87 -58.77 37.49
C GLU A 59 -22.78 -57.71 36.38
N MET A 60 -21.97 -56.67 36.57
CA MET A 60 -21.70 -55.63 35.58
C MET A 60 -20.99 -56.20 34.35
N PHE A 61 -19.95 -57.00 34.57
CA PHE A 61 -19.20 -57.67 33.52
C PHE A 61 -20.09 -58.58 32.67
N GLY A 62 -20.95 -59.38 33.31
CA GLY A 62 -21.90 -60.25 32.62
C GLY A 62 -22.86 -59.46 31.73
N LEU A 63 -23.40 -58.34 32.22
CA LEU A 63 -24.28 -57.47 31.43
C LEU A 63 -23.58 -56.83 30.23
N LEU A 64 -22.34 -56.38 30.40
CA LEU A 64 -21.54 -55.75 29.33
C LEU A 64 -21.05 -56.77 28.30
N ALA A 65 -20.59 -57.93 28.74
CA ALA A 65 -20.04 -58.98 27.88
C ALA A 65 -21.13 -59.72 27.09
N LEU A 66 -22.37 -59.76 27.57
CA LEU A 66 -23.53 -60.25 26.81
C LEU A 66 -24.02 -59.26 25.74
N ARG A 67 -23.58 -58.01 25.80
CA ARG A 67 -23.95 -56.99 24.83
C ARG A 67 -22.94 -57.07 23.67
N ASP A 68 -23.36 -57.61 22.52
CA ASP A 68 -22.53 -57.76 21.31
C ASP A 68 -21.91 -56.45 20.81
N GLN A 69 -22.46 -55.31 21.24
CA GLN A 69 -22.02 -53.96 20.88
C GLN A 69 -20.85 -53.46 21.73
N THR A 70 -20.56 -54.07 22.89
CA THR A 70 -19.44 -53.66 23.75
C THR A 70 -18.12 -54.01 23.08
N ARG A 71 -17.15 -53.09 23.13
CA ARG A 71 -15.80 -53.31 22.62
C ARG A 71 -14.81 -53.25 23.78
N TRP A 72 -13.80 -54.12 23.75
CA TRP A 72 -12.87 -54.29 24.87
C TRP A 72 -11.44 -54.06 24.41
N LEU A 73 -10.68 -53.34 25.24
CA LEU A 73 -9.26 -53.06 25.08
C LEU A 73 -8.48 -53.83 26.16
N LEU A 74 -7.47 -54.58 25.77
CA LEU A 74 -6.50 -55.13 26.71
C LEU A 74 -5.46 -54.06 27.06
N THR A 75 -5.52 -53.52 28.28
CA THR A 75 -4.60 -52.46 28.74
C THR A 75 -3.28 -53.00 29.28
N GLY A 76 -3.26 -54.23 29.78
CA GLY A 76 -2.07 -54.84 30.33
C GLY A 76 -2.29 -56.25 30.85
N THR A 77 -1.24 -57.06 30.84
CA THR A 77 -1.21 -58.40 31.45
C THR A 77 -0.32 -58.41 32.70
N LYS A 78 -0.78 -59.01 33.80
CA LYS A 78 0.00 -59.17 35.04
C LYS A 78 -0.15 -60.58 35.61
N LYS A 79 0.88 -61.41 35.45
CA LYS A 79 0.91 -62.83 35.88
C LYS A 79 -0.27 -63.61 35.29
N ASN A 80 -1.32 -63.82 36.09
CA ASN A 80 -2.54 -64.58 35.76
C ASN A 80 -3.77 -63.67 35.65
N LYS A 81 -3.58 -62.36 35.39
CA LYS A 81 -4.66 -61.38 35.26
C LYS A 81 -4.54 -60.56 33.98
N LEU A 82 -5.67 -60.37 33.30
CA LEU A 82 -5.85 -59.44 32.20
C LEU A 82 -6.55 -58.18 32.72
N LEU A 83 -5.97 -57.02 32.45
CA LEU A 83 -6.57 -55.72 32.74
C LEU A 83 -7.25 -55.20 31.47
N VAL A 84 -8.57 -55.12 31.48
CA VAL A 84 -9.35 -54.70 30.32
C VAL A 84 -10.14 -53.43 30.59
N GLN A 85 -10.18 -52.54 29.61
CA GLN A 85 -11.11 -51.42 29.54
C GLN A 85 -12.19 -51.73 28.53
N TYR A 86 -13.35 -51.09 28.66
CA TYR A 86 -14.47 -51.30 27.74
C TYR A 86 -15.02 -49.98 27.23
N CYS A 87 -15.67 -50.02 26.07
CA CYS A 87 -16.59 -48.98 25.64
C CYS A 87 -17.93 -49.61 25.26
N ALA A 88 -19.02 -48.99 25.71
CA ALA A 88 -20.37 -49.53 25.58
C ALA A 88 -21.26 -48.54 24.79
N PRO A 89 -21.18 -48.54 23.44
CA PRO A 89 -22.03 -47.69 22.62
C PRO A 89 -23.51 -48.09 22.74
N VAL A 90 -24.40 -47.13 22.43
CA VAL A 90 -25.85 -47.35 22.34
C VAL A 90 -26.20 -48.20 21.11
N GLU A 91 -25.49 -47.96 20.01
CA GLU A 91 -25.71 -48.60 18.72
C GLU A 91 -24.39 -48.68 17.95
N VAL A 92 -24.21 -49.78 17.21
CA VAL A 92 -23.10 -49.97 16.27
C VAL A 92 -23.72 -50.22 14.89
N THR A 93 -23.39 -49.38 13.91
CA THR A 93 -23.99 -49.44 12.56
C THR A 93 -22.92 -49.42 11.49
N ALA A 94 -23.04 -50.28 10.48
CA ALA A 94 -22.16 -50.23 9.32
C ALA A 94 -22.63 -49.11 8.35
N MET A 95 -21.76 -48.14 8.08
CA MET A 95 -22.06 -46.99 7.21
C MET A 95 -20.77 -46.42 6.62
N GLN A 96 -20.84 -45.96 5.37
CA GLN A 96 -19.78 -45.16 4.75
C GLN A 96 -20.22 -43.69 4.74
N LEU A 97 -19.30 -42.79 5.05
CA LEU A 97 -19.55 -41.35 5.07
C LEU A 97 -18.41 -40.59 4.41
N GLU A 98 -18.79 -39.62 3.59
CA GLU A 98 -17.91 -38.58 3.09
C GLU A 98 -18.26 -37.26 3.78
N LEU A 99 -17.26 -36.63 4.39
CA LEU A 99 -17.42 -35.44 5.20
C LEU A 99 -16.60 -34.29 4.61
N GLY A 100 -17.28 -33.23 4.19
CA GLY A 100 -16.62 -32.04 3.65
C GLY A 100 -15.93 -31.21 4.74
N VAL A 101 -14.69 -30.81 4.47
CA VAL A 101 -13.92 -29.81 5.24
C VAL A 101 -13.73 -28.58 4.36
N ASP A 102 -13.97 -27.39 4.88
CA ASP A 102 -13.80 -26.14 4.13
C ASP A 102 -12.75 -25.20 4.75
N GLU A 103 -12.49 -24.08 4.09
CA GLU A 103 -11.44 -23.14 4.44
C GLU A 103 -11.64 -22.54 5.84
N LEU A 104 -12.90 -22.36 6.27
CA LEU A 104 -13.20 -21.82 7.60
C LEU A 104 -12.72 -22.74 8.73
N LEU A 105 -12.82 -24.06 8.55
CA LEU A 105 -12.31 -25.02 9.52
C LEU A 105 -10.79 -25.06 9.54
N ALA A 106 -10.16 -24.97 8.36
CA ALA A 106 -8.71 -24.89 8.27
C ALA A 106 -8.17 -23.60 8.94
N GLU A 107 -8.80 -22.44 8.69
CA GLU A 107 -8.49 -21.19 9.40
C GLU A 107 -8.66 -21.33 10.92
N ASP A 108 -9.73 -21.98 11.39
CA ASP A 108 -10.00 -22.15 12.82
C ASP A 108 -9.01 -23.09 13.52
N LEU A 109 -8.61 -24.18 12.86
CA LEU A 109 -7.58 -25.09 13.38
C LEU A 109 -6.21 -24.43 13.42
N HIS A 110 -5.86 -23.68 12.37
CA HIS A 110 -4.60 -22.93 12.32
C HIS A 110 -4.55 -21.84 13.40
N ALA A 111 -5.65 -21.10 13.59
CA ALA A 111 -5.76 -20.08 14.65
C ALA A 111 -5.66 -20.68 16.07
N LYS A 112 -6.01 -21.95 16.24
CA LYS A 112 -5.82 -22.72 17.48
C LYS A 112 -4.44 -23.37 17.59
N HIS A 113 -3.56 -23.16 16.60
CA HIS A 113 -2.23 -23.78 16.48
C HIS A 113 -2.24 -25.31 16.42
N GLU A 114 -3.34 -25.90 15.92
CA GLU A 114 -3.49 -27.35 15.78
C GLU A 114 -2.92 -27.85 14.44
N ILE A 115 -2.78 -26.96 13.45
CA ILE A 115 -2.13 -27.22 12.16
C ILE A 115 -1.14 -26.10 11.82
N ALA A 116 -0.06 -26.46 11.13
CA ALA A 116 1.04 -25.55 10.82
C ALA A 116 0.65 -24.43 9.83
N ASP A 117 -0.28 -24.71 8.91
CA ASP A 117 -0.80 -23.76 7.92
C ASP A 117 -2.31 -23.96 7.75
N SER A 118 -3.00 -22.93 7.29
CA SER A 118 -4.45 -22.86 7.07
C SER A 118 -4.96 -23.63 5.84
N THR A 119 -4.24 -24.67 5.41
CA THR A 119 -4.64 -25.45 4.23
C THR A 119 -5.68 -26.52 4.56
N VAL A 120 -6.65 -26.70 3.66
CA VAL A 120 -7.73 -27.69 3.84
C VAL A 120 -7.17 -29.11 3.85
N GLU A 121 -6.11 -29.38 3.10
CA GLU A 121 -5.44 -30.69 3.10
C GLU A 121 -4.90 -31.06 4.49
N LEU A 122 -4.24 -30.12 5.18
CA LEU A 122 -3.78 -30.34 6.56
C LEU A 122 -4.95 -30.52 7.52
N ALA A 123 -6.03 -29.75 7.35
CA ALA A 123 -7.24 -29.91 8.15
C ALA A 123 -7.88 -31.29 7.96
N CYS A 124 -8.00 -31.79 6.73
CA CYS A 124 -8.52 -33.13 6.44
C CYS A 124 -7.69 -34.22 7.14
N ARG A 125 -6.35 -34.15 7.05
CA ARG A 125 -5.45 -35.08 7.75
C ARG A 125 -5.63 -35.02 9.27
N TRP A 126 -5.72 -33.81 9.83
CA TRP A 126 -5.97 -33.60 11.25
C TRP A 126 -7.29 -34.24 11.72
N PHE A 127 -8.37 -34.11 10.93
CA PHE A 127 -9.65 -34.74 11.25
C PHE A 127 -9.57 -36.27 11.24
N VAL A 128 -8.86 -36.88 10.29
CA VAL A 128 -8.62 -38.33 10.26
C VAL A 128 -7.88 -38.77 11.54
N GLU A 129 -6.80 -38.07 11.88
CA GLU A 129 -5.97 -38.41 13.04
C GLU A 129 -6.74 -38.36 14.37
N HIS A 130 -7.65 -37.39 14.53
CA HIS A 130 -8.33 -37.10 15.80
C HIS A 130 -9.74 -37.72 15.94
N PHE A 131 -10.40 -38.10 14.85
CA PHE A 131 -11.78 -38.62 14.89
C PHE A 131 -11.93 -40.07 14.40
N VAL A 132 -10.97 -40.59 13.62
CA VAL A 132 -11.04 -41.94 13.06
C VAL A 132 -10.08 -42.87 13.81
N VAL A 133 -10.61 -44.00 14.30
CA VAL A 133 -9.80 -45.10 14.83
C VAL A 133 -9.54 -46.09 13.71
N GLN A 134 -8.27 -46.32 13.39
CA GLN A 134 -7.85 -47.14 12.26
C GLN A 134 -7.18 -48.45 12.72
N GLY A 135 -7.11 -49.43 11.82
CA GLY A 135 -6.35 -50.68 12.06
C GLY A 135 -7.11 -51.77 12.81
N LEU A 136 -8.45 -51.71 12.80
CA LEU A 136 -9.31 -52.70 13.44
C LEU A 136 -9.85 -53.70 12.40
N ALA A 137 -10.01 -54.97 12.80
CA ALA A 137 -10.45 -56.03 11.89
C ALA A 137 -11.88 -55.82 11.33
N GLU A 138 -12.71 -55.05 12.03
CA GLU A 138 -14.10 -54.75 11.68
C GLU A 138 -14.25 -53.51 10.75
N GLY A 139 -13.14 -52.87 10.36
CA GLY A 139 -13.12 -51.59 9.63
C GLY A 139 -12.81 -50.40 10.53
N ASP A 140 -12.68 -49.20 9.94
CA ASP A 140 -12.41 -47.98 10.69
C ASP A 140 -13.64 -47.59 11.53
N TRP A 141 -13.39 -46.96 12.69
CA TRP A 141 -14.47 -46.53 13.59
C TRP A 141 -14.59 -45.01 13.62
N LEU A 142 -15.83 -44.54 13.59
CA LEU A 142 -16.20 -43.14 13.77
C LEU A 142 -17.25 -43.02 14.86
N THR A 143 -17.01 -42.16 15.85
CA THR A 143 -17.92 -42.01 16.99
C THR A 143 -18.88 -40.86 16.77
N VAL A 144 -20.18 -41.13 16.92
CA VAL A 144 -21.25 -40.17 16.66
C VAL A 144 -22.17 -40.03 17.86
N ALA A 145 -22.57 -38.80 18.18
CA ALA A 145 -23.67 -38.51 19.10
C ALA A 145 -24.87 -37.91 18.35
N ARG A 146 -26.08 -38.39 18.68
CA ARG A 146 -27.34 -37.92 18.10
C ARG A 146 -27.72 -36.54 18.67
N PHE A 147 -28.13 -35.63 17.79
CA PHE A 147 -28.74 -34.36 18.17
C PHE A 147 -30.12 -34.59 18.81
N SER A 148 -30.33 -34.13 20.05
CA SER A 148 -31.67 -33.94 20.62
C SER A 148 -32.08 -32.48 20.48
N ASN A 149 -32.26 -31.98 19.25
CA ASN A 149 -32.97 -30.72 19.06
C ASN A 149 -33.74 -30.74 17.75
N THR A 150 -35.06 -30.56 17.85
CA THR A 150 -36.06 -30.64 16.77
C THR A 150 -35.93 -29.56 15.68
N ALA A 151 -34.92 -28.68 15.77
CA ALA A 151 -34.73 -27.54 14.88
C ALA A 151 -33.75 -27.78 13.71
N THR A 152 -32.88 -28.79 13.76
CA THR A 152 -31.85 -29.02 12.73
C THR A 152 -32.17 -30.21 11.84
N LYS A 153 -32.22 -29.95 10.52
CA LYS A 153 -32.46 -30.91 9.43
C LYS A 153 -31.32 -31.94 9.32
N GLY A 154 -31.35 -33.02 10.11
CA GLY A 154 -30.55 -34.23 9.86
C GLY A 154 -29.05 -34.18 10.19
N GLY A 155 -28.58 -33.24 11.01
CA GLY A 155 -27.17 -33.16 11.46
C GLY A 155 -26.82 -34.09 12.63
N PHE A 156 -25.52 -34.37 12.83
CA PHE A 156 -24.99 -35.18 13.93
C PHE A 156 -23.66 -34.64 14.45
N GLN A 157 -23.18 -35.14 15.60
CA GLN A 157 -21.89 -34.71 16.18
C GLN A 157 -20.87 -35.82 16.13
N LEU A 158 -19.65 -35.51 15.70
CA LEU A 158 -18.51 -36.39 15.80
C LEU A 158 -17.80 -36.18 17.14
N LEU A 159 -17.39 -37.27 17.77
CA LEU A 159 -16.63 -37.25 19.02
C LEU A 159 -15.23 -37.85 18.75
N GLY A 160 -14.21 -37.03 18.98
CA GLY A 160 -12.80 -37.38 18.77
C GLY A 160 -11.99 -37.21 20.05
N ASN A 161 -10.67 -37.39 19.96
CA ASN A 161 -9.77 -37.32 21.13
C ASN A 161 -9.68 -35.89 21.68
N GLY A 162 -10.53 -35.56 22.66
CA GLY A 162 -10.60 -34.22 23.27
C GLY A 162 -11.31 -33.17 22.41
N TRP A 163 -11.93 -33.58 21.30
CA TRP A 163 -12.58 -32.69 20.33
C TRP A 163 -13.99 -33.17 19.97
N ARG A 164 -14.85 -32.21 19.63
CA ARG A 164 -16.17 -32.44 19.07
C ARG A 164 -16.33 -31.65 17.80
N ALA A 165 -16.86 -32.28 16.75
CA ALA A 165 -17.18 -31.60 15.50
C ALA A 165 -18.69 -31.70 15.19
N ASP A 166 -19.31 -30.58 14.83
CA ASP A 166 -20.71 -30.50 14.45
C ASP A 166 -20.83 -30.73 12.93
N VAL A 167 -21.63 -31.71 12.49
CA VAL A 167 -21.87 -32.05 11.08
C VAL A 167 -23.30 -31.69 10.70
N GLU A 168 -23.48 -31.07 9.53
CA GLU A 168 -24.79 -30.74 8.96
C GLU A 168 -24.94 -31.30 7.55
N GLN A 169 -26.14 -31.77 7.22
CA GLN A 169 -26.48 -32.20 5.86
C GLN A 169 -26.88 -30.99 5.02
N ARG A 170 -26.24 -30.83 3.85
CA ARG A 170 -26.57 -29.80 2.85
C ARG A 170 -27.80 -30.19 2.04
N GLN A 171 -28.34 -29.23 1.28
CA GLN A 171 -29.53 -29.43 0.44
C GLN A 171 -29.33 -30.47 -0.67
N ASP A 172 -28.09 -30.66 -1.11
CA ASP A 172 -27.67 -31.67 -2.09
C ASP A 172 -27.49 -33.08 -1.47
N GLY A 173 -27.74 -33.22 -0.16
CA GLY A 173 -27.59 -34.47 0.57
C GLY A 173 -26.18 -34.73 1.11
N SER A 174 -25.18 -33.91 0.75
CA SER A 174 -23.80 -34.04 1.23
C SER A 174 -23.64 -33.61 2.69
N PHE A 175 -22.65 -34.15 3.40
CA PHE A 175 -22.37 -33.78 4.78
C PHE A 175 -21.18 -32.81 4.86
N LEU A 176 -21.34 -31.72 5.62
CA LEU A 176 -20.31 -30.72 5.85
C LEU A 176 -20.04 -30.56 7.34
N LEU A 177 -18.76 -30.56 7.70
CA LEU A 177 -18.33 -30.15 9.04
C LEU A 177 -18.55 -28.64 9.20
N LYS A 178 -19.32 -28.23 10.21
CA LYS A 178 -19.65 -26.82 10.45
C LYS A 178 -18.69 -26.14 11.40
N ARG A 179 -18.29 -26.85 12.47
CA ARG A 179 -17.50 -26.30 13.58
C ARG A 179 -16.77 -27.41 14.33
N VAL A 180 -15.62 -27.08 14.90
CA VAL A 180 -14.85 -27.96 15.79
C VAL A 180 -14.51 -27.25 17.11
N ASN A 181 -14.73 -27.90 18.25
CA ASN A 181 -14.46 -27.35 19.59
C ASN A 181 -13.82 -28.40 20.50
N ARG A 182 -13.06 -27.95 21.51
CA ARG A 182 -12.58 -28.85 22.55
C ARG A 182 -13.74 -29.37 23.39
N HIS A 183 -13.65 -30.62 23.81
CA HIS A 183 -14.66 -31.33 24.57
C HIS A 183 -14.03 -32.15 25.69
N THR A 184 -14.58 -32.04 26.90
CA THR A 184 -14.03 -32.66 28.12
C THR A 184 -14.95 -33.70 28.75
N HIS A 185 -16.25 -33.71 28.45
CA HIS A 185 -17.19 -34.64 29.06
C HIS A 185 -17.13 -36.02 28.40
N ARG A 186 -17.17 -37.09 29.21
CA ARG A 186 -17.21 -38.49 28.75
C ARG A 186 -18.59 -39.16 28.93
N ASP A 187 -19.54 -38.50 29.60
CA ASP A 187 -20.79 -39.13 30.10
C ASP A 187 -22.01 -39.00 29.15
N GLY A 188 -21.78 -39.02 27.83
CA GLY A 188 -22.85 -38.94 26.83
C GLY A 188 -23.19 -40.28 26.19
N ALA A 189 -24.45 -40.53 25.86
CA ALA A 189 -24.84 -41.62 24.98
C ALA A 189 -24.23 -41.42 23.57
N PHE A 190 -23.49 -42.39 23.07
CA PHE A 190 -22.84 -42.34 21.75
C PHE A 190 -23.08 -43.64 20.96
N SER A 191 -22.96 -43.55 19.64
CA SER A 191 -23.00 -44.67 18.70
C SER A 191 -21.67 -44.77 17.95
N ILE A 192 -21.33 -45.97 17.48
CA ILE A 192 -20.15 -46.22 16.65
C ILE A 192 -20.60 -46.54 15.23
N LEU A 193 -20.02 -45.87 14.26
CA LEU A 193 -20.14 -46.22 12.85
C LEU A 193 -18.91 -47.02 12.43
N LEU A 194 -19.15 -48.14 11.73
CA LEU A 194 -18.14 -49.02 11.15
C LEU A 194 -18.12 -48.84 9.64
N GLY A 195 -16.97 -48.57 9.04
CA GLY A 195 -16.88 -48.45 7.59
C GLY A 195 -15.62 -47.77 7.09
N GLN A 196 -15.72 -47.16 5.91
CA GLN A 196 -14.72 -46.28 5.35
C GLN A 196 -15.21 -44.84 5.48
N PHE A 197 -14.37 -43.99 6.05
CA PHE A 197 -14.69 -42.59 6.33
C PHE A 197 -13.65 -41.69 5.68
N GLU A 198 -14.11 -40.79 4.81
CA GLU A 198 -13.23 -39.86 4.11
C GLU A 198 -13.59 -38.42 4.46
N PHE A 199 -12.58 -37.63 4.85
CA PHE A 199 -12.68 -36.19 4.94
C PHE A 199 -12.20 -35.58 3.62
N LYS A 200 -13.13 -35.02 2.84
CA LYS A 200 -12.86 -34.47 1.52
C LYS A 200 -12.76 -32.94 1.55
N ASP A 201 -11.93 -32.41 0.68
CA ASP A 201 -11.84 -30.98 0.43
C ASP A 201 -13.17 -30.49 -0.17
N ALA A 202 -13.90 -29.70 0.62
CA ALA A 202 -15.13 -29.02 0.25
C ALA A 202 -14.93 -27.50 0.15
N SER A 203 -13.67 -27.06 -0.04
CA SER A 203 -13.32 -25.68 -0.36
C SER A 203 -14.02 -25.20 -1.63
N VAL A 204 -14.07 -23.89 -1.78
CA VAL A 204 -14.51 -23.24 -3.00
C VAL A 204 -13.68 -23.70 -4.20
N ALA A 205 -12.36 -23.83 -4.05
CA ALA A 205 -11.49 -24.27 -5.13
C ALA A 205 -11.84 -25.68 -5.61
N ALA A 206 -12.06 -26.62 -4.67
CA ALA A 206 -12.51 -27.97 -4.98
C ALA A 206 -13.90 -28.00 -5.64
N ALA A 207 -14.84 -27.18 -5.14
CA ALA A 207 -16.18 -27.08 -5.70
C ALA A 207 -16.18 -26.54 -7.15
N LEU A 208 -15.35 -25.53 -7.44
CA LEU A 208 -15.15 -24.99 -8.79
C LEU A 208 -14.44 -26.00 -9.71
N GLY A 209 -13.56 -26.83 -9.17
CA GLY A 209 -12.90 -27.92 -9.88
C GLY A 209 -13.84 -29.08 -10.25
N SER A 210 -15.06 -29.12 -9.72
CA SER A 210 -16.02 -30.20 -10.00
C SER A 210 -16.44 -30.22 -11.47
N ALA A 211 -16.69 -31.43 -12.01
CA ALA A 211 -17.12 -31.61 -13.39
C ALA A 211 -18.40 -30.82 -13.73
N SER A 212 -19.31 -30.70 -12.76
CA SER A 212 -20.55 -29.93 -12.92
C SER A 212 -20.29 -28.44 -13.13
N GLN A 213 -19.36 -27.86 -12.37
CA GLN A 213 -19.03 -26.45 -12.52
C GLN A 213 -18.20 -26.21 -13.77
N GLN A 214 -17.23 -27.06 -14.08
CA GLN A 214 -16.49 -26.95 -15.33
C GLN A 214 -17.40 -27.00 -16.55
N ALA A 215 -18.46 -27.81 -16.51
CA ALA A 215 -19.48 -27.82 -17.56
C ALA A 215 -20.23 -26.48 -17.66
N LEU A 216 -20.63 -25.88 -16.53
CA LEU A 216 -21.30 -24.57 -16.49
C LEU A 216 -20.41 -23.45 -17.06
N LEU A 217 -19.13 -23.43 -16.71
CA LEU A 217 -18.17 -22.50 -17.32
C LEU A 217 -18.03 -22.74 -18.82
N SER A 218 -17.88 -23.99 -19.24
CA SER A 218 -17.74 -24.32 -20.66
C SER A 218 -18.98 -23.92 -21.48
N ALA A 219 -20.18 -24.00 -20.90
CA ALA A 219 -21.42 -23.54 -21.53
C ALA A 219 -21.44 -22.00 -21.64
N ALA A 220 -21.13 -21.29 -20.56
CA ALA A 220 -21.08 -19.83 -20.56
C ALA A 220 -20.07 -19.26 -21.58
N LEU A 221 -18.91 -19.92 -21.72
CA LEU A 221 -17.88 -19.55 -22.69
C LEU A 221 -18.33 -19.76 -24.15
N ARG A 222 -19.17 -20.76 -24.42
CA ARG A 222 -19.74 -21.02 -25.76
C ARG A 222 -20.82 -20.01 -26.12
N ASP A 223 -21.69 -19.67 -25.17
CA ASP A 223 -22.88 -18.86 -25.44
C ASP A 223 -22.57 -17.34 -25.53
N ASN A 224 -21.63 -16.84 -24.72
CA ASN A 224 -21.38 -15.39 -24.58
C ASN A 224 -20.01 -14.90 -25.07
N ALA A 225 -19.17 -15.81 -25.56
CA ALA A 225 -17.72 -15.63 -25.77
C ALA A 225 -16.97 -15.21 -24.49
N SER A 226 -15.72 -15.65 -24.33
CA SER A 226 -14.94 -15.32 -23.13
C SER A 226 -14.68 -13.81 -23.06
N TYR A 227 -15.05 -13.20 -21.94
CA TYR A 227 -14.73 -11.80 -21.67
C TYR A 227 -13.23 -11.60 -21.49
N LEU A 228 -12.56 -12.55 -20.84
CA LEU A 228 -11.12 -12.52 -20.69
C LEU A 228 -10.42 -12.60 -22.05
N GLU A 229 -10.88 -13.45 -22.97
CA GLU A 229 -10.32 -13.55 -24.33
C GLU A 229 -10.52 -12.27 -25.14
N LEU A 230 -11.71 -11.66 -25.08
CA LEU A 230 -12.00 -10.40 -25.75
C LEU A 230 -11.02 -9.29 -25.32
N TRP A 231 -10.69 -9.18 -24.04
CA TRP A 231 -9.70 -8.21 -23.58
C TRP A 231 -8.25 -8.58 -23.94
N ASN A 232 -7.94 -9.86 -24.18
CA ASN A 232 -6.62 -10.21 -24.73
C ASN A 232 -6.49 -9.80 -26.19
N LEU A 233 -7.56 -9.93 -26.98
CA LEU A 233 -7.59 -9.44 -28.35
C LEU A 233 -7.37 -7.93 -28.37
N TYR A 234 -8.04 -7.19 -27.47
CA TYR A 234 -7.79 -5.76 -27.30
C TYR A 234 -6.32 -5.47 -26.97
N ASN A 235 -5.72 -6.17 -26.00
CA ASN A 235 -4.32 -5.96 -25.64
C ASN A 235 -3.35 -6.28 -26.80
N ALA A 236 -3.64 -7.31 -27.60
CA ALA A 236 -2.85 -7.65 -28.78
C ALA A 236 -2.95 -6.57 -29.85
N LYS A 237 -4.14 -5.99 -30.07
CA LYS A 237 -4.36 -4.88 -30.99
C LYS A 237 -3.68 -3.58 -30.53
N GLU A 238 -3.76 -3.27 -29.23
CA GLU A 238 -3.05 -2.13 -28.65
C GLU A 238 -1.53 -2.25 -28.84
N TRP A 239 -0.98 -3.46 -28.65
CA TRP A 239 0.43 -3.73 -28.92
C TRP A 239 0.79 -3.60 -30.41
N GLN A 240 -0.04 -4.17 -31.30
CA GLN A 240 0.15 -4.05 -32.74
C GLN A 240 0.14 -2.59 -33.20
N ARG A 241 -0.80 -1.78 -32.67
CA ARG A 241 -0.89 -0.35 -32.96
C ARG A 241 0.37 0.41 -32.51
N ALA A 242 0.86 0.13 -31.31
CA ALA A 242 2.08 0.76 -30.80
C ALA A 242 3.30 0.46 -31.71
N LEU A 243 3.38 -0.78 -32.21
CA LEU A 243 4.39 -1.19 -33.19
C LEU A 243 4.23 -0.43 -34.53
N GLU A 244 3.01 -0.39 -35.08
CA GLU A 244 2.73 0.32 -36.33
C GLU A 244 3.05 1.82 -36.23
N GLN A 245 2.79 2.45 -35.08
CA GLN A 245 3.17 3.84 -34.81
C GLN A 245 4.70 4.02 -34.77
N ALA A 246 5.42 3.13 -34.08
CA ALA A 246 6.88 3.18 -34.02
C ALA A 246 7.53 2.94 -35.40
N GLU A 247 6.99 2.01 -36.19
CA GLU A 247 7.44 1.72 -37.55
C GLU A 247 7.16 2.91 -38.49
N SER A 248 5.96 3.49 -38.39
CA SER A 248 5.56 4.66 -39.18
C SER A 248 6.46 5.86 -38.90
N LEU A 249 6.78 6.14 -37.64
CA LEU A 249 7.67 7.25 -37.28
C LEU A 249 9.08 7.04 -37.83
N ARG A 250 9.55 5.78 -37.85
CA ARG A 250 10.94 5.37 -38.14
C ARG A 250 11.94 5.95 -37.14
N SER A 251 13.20 5.53 -37.24
CA SER A 251 14.29 6.05 -36.41
C SER A 251 15.00 7.24 -37.07
N LEU A 252 15.47 8.19 -36.27
CA LEU A 252 16.32 9.32 -36.70
C LEU A 252 17.78 9.05 -36.34
N ALA A 253 18.67 9.06 -37.33
CA ALA A 253 20.11 8.96 -37.09
C ALA A 253 20.70 10.33 -36.72
N TYR A 254 21.51 10.38 -35.67
CA TYR A 254 22.27 11.56 -35.28
C TYR A 254 23.79 11.32 -35.39
N ALA A 255 24.52 12.37 -35.76
CA ALA A 255 25.98 12.37 -35.91
C ALA A 255 26.68 12.74 -34.60
N GLU A 256 26.09 13.68 -33.84
CA GLU A 256 26.67 14.18 -32.60
C GLU A 256 25.60 14.27 -31.50
N CYS A 257 26.04 14.04 -30.27
CA CYS A 257 25.25 14.19 -29.06
C CYS A 257 26.03 15.03 -28.04
N GLN A 258 25.55 16.24 -27.74
CA GLN A 258 26.22 17.21 -26.86
C GLN A 258 25.37 17.45 -25.60
N GLY A 259 25.92 17.13 -24.42
CA GLY A 259 25.23 17.36 -23.15
C GLY A 259 25.29 18.81 -22.69
N PHE A 260 24.21 19.33 -22.13
CA PHE A 260 24.14 20.64 -21.47
C PHE A 260 23.17 20.60 -20.27
N GLN A 261 23.18 21.64 -19.44
CA GLN A 261 22.24 21.78 -18.32
C GLN A 261 21.10 22.74 -18.69
N GLU A 262 19.87 22.30 -18.44
CA GLU A 262 18.66 23.11 -18.61
C GLU A 262 17.93 23.16 -17.26
N GLY A 263 18.09 24.28 -16.55
CA GLY A 263 17.63 24.43 -15.16
C GLY A 263 18.41 23.57 -14.18
N ARG A 264 17.73 22.67 -13.45
CA ARG A 264 18.35 21.67 -12.54
C ARG A 264 18.55 20.29 -13.21
N GLY A 265 18.21 20.13 -14.49
CA GLY A 265 18.24 18.85 -15.20
C GLY A 265 19.32 18.78 -16.30
N ASN A 266 19.76 17.57 -16.62
CA ASN A 266 20.63 17.31 -17.78
C ASN A 266 19.78 17.18 -19.05
N ALA A 267 20.24 17.79 -20.14
CA ALA A 267 19.64 17.71 -21.47
C ALA A 267 20.73 17.44 -22.52
N TRP A 268 20.35 16.92 -23.68
CA TRP A 268 21.28 16.55 -24.76
C TRP A 268 20.79 17.11 -26.08
N ARG A 269 21.69 17.78 -26.79
CA ARG A 269 21.47 18.23 -28.17
C ARG A 269 21.92 17.14 -29.13
N LEU A 270 20.99 16.65 -29.93
CA LEU A 270 21.21 15.63 -30.96
C LEU A 270 21.26 16.32 -32.33
N ILE A 271 22.40 16.23 -33.01
CA ILE A 271 22.59 16.80 -34.35
C ILE A 271 22.31 15.71 -35.39
N PRO A 272 21.25 15.82 -36.21
CA PRO A 272 20.87 14.79 -37.17
C PRO A 272 21.94 14.61 -38.27
N LYS A 273 22.09 13.39 -38.81
CA LYS A 273 23.05 13.11 -39.90
C LYS A 273 22.66 13.78 -41.24
N SER A 274 21.36 14.02 -41.45
CA SER A 274 20.83 14.66 -42.66
C SER A 274 19.64 15.55 -42.30
N GLN A 275 19.63 16.77 -42.85
CA GLN A 275 18.55 17.73 -42.64
C GLN A 275 17.22 17.25 -43.26
N GLU A 276 17.28 16.49 -44.35
CA GLU A 276 16.10 15.90 -45.00
C GLU A 276 15.46 14.83 -44.13
N GLN A 277 16.28 13.96 -43.50
CA GLN A 277 15.81 12.95 -42.56
C GLN A 277 15.20 13.59 -41.30
N TYR A 278 15.78 14.70 -40.84
CA TYR A 278 15.25 15.47 -39.72
C TYR A 278 13.87 16.06 -40.01
N GLN A 279 13.70 16.74 -41.16
CA GLN A 279 12.41 17.29 -41.56
C GLN A 279 11.37 16.20 -41.73
N ALA A 280 11.71 15.10 -42.41
CA ALA A 280 10.79 13.98 -42.58
C ALA A 280 10.39 13.30 -41.26
N PHE A 281 11.32 13.19 -40.29
CA PHE A 281 11.00 12.66 -38.96
C PHE A 281 10.08 13.61 -38.18
N ARG A 282 10.32 14.92 -38.26
CA ARG A 282 9.49 15.95 -37.62
C ARG A 282 8.08 16.02 -38.21
N GLU A 283 7.95 15.87 -39.52
CA GLU A 283 6.66 15.79 -40.21
C GLU A 283 5.89 14.54 -39.76
N ARG A 284 6.52 13.35 -39.79
CA ARG A 284 5.88 12.12 -39.31
C ARG A 284 5.50 12.18 -37.83
N TRP A 285 6.32 12.79 -36.97
CA TRP A 285 5.99 13.02 -35.56
C TRP A 285 4.72 13.87 -35.40
N ARG A 286 4.58 14.90 -36.24
CA ARG A 286 3.42 15.79 -36.24
C ARG A 286 2.17 15.09 -36.81
N ASP A 287 2.33 14.31 -37.87
CA ASP A 287 1.23 13.60 -38.54
C ASP A 287 0.67 12.46 -37.67
N LEU A 288 1.52 11.82 -36.86
CA LEU A 288 1.12 10.82 -35.87
C LEU A 288 0.52 11.44 -34.59
N GLU A 289 0.40 12.77 -34.53
CA GLU A 289 -0.11 13.52 -33.37
C GLU A 289 0.56 13.16 -32.04
N LEU A 290 1.85 12.79 -32.09
CA LEU A 290 2.61 12.41 -30.90
C LEU A 290 2.75 13.59 -29.93
N SER A 291 2.69 13.28 -28.64
CA SER A 291 2.76 14.28 -27.58
C SER A 291 4.22 14.63 -27.23
N SER A 292 4.43 15.80 -26.63
CA SER A 292 5.74 16.17 -26.08
C SER A 292 6.16 15.29 -24.89
N ASN A 293 5.23 14.52 -24.31
CA ASN A 293 5.47 13.63 -23.17
C ASN A 293 5.83 12.21 -23.59
N ASP A 294 5.71 11.89 -24.88
CA ASP A 294 6.03 10.57 -25.41
C ASP A 294 7.52 10.29 -25.22
N GLN A 295 7.80 9.04 -24.85
CA GLN A 295 9.15 8.63 -24.49
C GLN A 295 9.88 8.09 -25.71
N PHE A 296 11.13 8.51 -25.84
CA PHE A 296 12.05 8.10 -26.88
C PHE A 296 13.26 7.42 -26.24
N ASP A 297 13.78 6.40 -26.89
CA ASP A 297 15.01 5.73 -26.50
C ASP A 297 16.15 6.15 -27.45
N LEU A 298 17.36 6.24 -26.90
CA LEU A 298 18.60 6.42 -27.65
C LEU A 298 19.33 5.09 -27.75
N GLY A 299 19.52 4.59 -28.97
CA GLY A 299 20.23 3.34 -29.24
C GLY A 299 21.48 3.54 -30.08
N ASP A 300 22.48 2.68 -29.86
CA ASP A 300 23.68 2.64 -30.70
C ASP A 300 23.38 2.01 -32.07
N GLN A 301 22.37 1.14 -32.12
CA GLN A 301 21.91 0.45 -33.33
C GLN A 301 20.50 0.90 -33.68
N ARG A 302 20.17 0.77 -34.97
CA ARG A 302 18.81 1.00 -35.46
C ARG A 302 17.88 -0.07 -34.85
N PRO A 303 16.71 0.32 -34.34
CA PRO A 303 15.76 -0.65 -33.79
C PRO A 303 15.24 -1.57 -34.90
N ASP A 304 15.12 -2.86 -34.60
CA ASP A 304 14.46 -3.85 -35.44
C ASP A 304 13.10 -4.21 -34.83
N TRP A 305 12.06 -3.55 -35.34
CA TRP A 305 10.68 -3.76 -34.88
C TRP A 305 10.10 -5.10 -35.36
N LEU A 306 10.69 -5.75 -36.37
CA LEU A 306 10.28 -7.07 -36.84
C LEU A 306 10.74 -8.18 -35.88
N GLU A 307 11.93 -8.06 -35.30
CA GLU A 307 12.46 -9.03 -34.33
C GLU A 307 11.68 -8.98 -32.99
N GLU A 308 11.17 -7.80 -32.62
CA GLU A 308 10.32 -7.60 -31.43
C GLU A 308 8.96 -8.34 -31.49
N LEU A 309 8.49 -8.76 -32.67
CA LEU A 309 7.29 -9.58 -32.84
C LEU A 309 7.51 -11.06 -32.45
N SER A 310 8.76 -11.52 -32.36
CA SER A 310 9.09 -12.95 -32.42
C SER A 310 9.73 -13.56 -31.16
N THR A 311 10.26 -12.77 -30.22
CA THR A 311 10.97 -13.33 -29.06
C THR A 311 10.78 -12.58 -27.73
N GLU A 312 10.63 -13.35 -26.64
CA GLU A 312 10.63 -12.86 -25.25
C GLU A 312 11.99 -12.25 -24.82
N LYS A 313 13.05 -12.41 -25.62
CA LYS A 313 14.43 -11.96 -25.31
C LYS A 313 14.86 -10.77 -26.14
N ALA A 314 14.31 -9.59 -25.84
CA ALA A 314 14.95 -8.33 -26.20
C ALA A 314 15.56 -7.70 -24.93
N GLN A 315 16.64 -8.32 -24.43
CA GLN A 315 17.41 -7.83 -23.27
C GLN A 315 18.27 -6.59 -23.61
N GLY A 316 18.46 -6.27 -24.90
CA GLY A 316 19.28 -5.13 -25.35
C GLY A 316 18.65 -3.75 -25.11
N ALA A 317 17.32 -3.62 -25.17
CA ALA A 317 16.62 -2.34 -25.02
C ALA A 317 16.53 -1.82 -23.56
N ALA A 318 16.81 -2.67 -22.56
CA ALA A 318 16.66 -2.33 -21.15
C ALA A 318 17.62 -1.21 -20.69
N ASN A 319 18.78 -1.07 -21.35
CA ASN A 319 19.85 -0.15 -20.96
C ASN A 319 19.96 1.13 -21.82
N ALA A 320 18.99 1.41 -22.70
CA ALA A 320 18.97 2.67 -23.45
C ALA A 320 18.59 3.86 -22.54
N PRO A 321 19.23 5.04 -22.71
CA PRO A 321 18.75 6.30 -22.16
C PRO A 321 17.35 6.61 -22.72
N ARG A 322 16.41 6.94 -21.83
CA ARG A 322 15.01 7.25 -22.17
C ARG A 322 14.64 8.65 -21.77
N GLY A 323 13.88 9.35 -22.60
CA GLY A 323 13.46 10.71 -22.33
C GLY A 323 12.47 11.27 -23.33
N THR A 324 12.11 12.53 -23.14
CA THR A 324 11.24 13.30 -24.04
C THR A 324 12.07 14.10 -25.05
N ILE A 325 11.47 14.47 -26.17
CA ILE A 325 12.15 15.26 -27.21
C ILE A 325 11.49 16.63 -27.43
N ARG A 326 12.30 17.62 -27.81
CA ARG A 326 11.87 18.94 -28.29
C ARG A 326 12.61 19.29 -29.57
N PHE A 327 11.89 19.73 -30.59
CA PHE A 327 12.46 20.12 -31.88
C PHE A 327 12.98 21.56 -31.87
N GLU A 328 14.21 21.77 -32.31
CA GLU A 328 14.84 23.08 -32.58
C GLU A 328 15.20 23.21 -34.07
N PRO A 329 15.53 24.40 -34.62
CA PRO A 329 15.72 24.57 -36.07
C PRO A 329 16.68 23.57 -36.73
N ASP A 330 17.79 23.25 -36.07
CA ASP A 330 18.87 22.41 -36.62
C ASP A 330 19.21 21.18 -35.74
N CYS A 331 18.44 20.93 -34.67
CA CYS A 331 18.72 19.82 -33.75
C CYS A 331 17.49 19.36 -32.98
N VAL A 332 17.60 18.19 -32.33
CA VAL A 332 16.62 17.69 -31.36
C VAL A 332 17.20 17.81 -29.96
N ILE A 333 16.47 18.42 -29.04
CA ILE A 333 16.79 18.40 -27.62
C ILE A 333 16.13 17.17 -27.00
N PHE A 334 16.95 16.28 -26.46
CA PHE A 334 16.54 15.13 -25.69
C PHE A 334 16.69 15.44 -24.20
N LYS A 335 15.60 15.30 -23.44
CA LYS A 335 15.59 15.48 -21.99
C LYS A 335 15.31 14.14 -21.34
N GLN A 336 16.29 13.64 -20.61
CA GLN A 336 16.20 12.33 -19.97
C GLN A 336 15.13 12.31 -18.88
N ALA A 337 14.40 11.19 -18.80
CA ALA A 337 13.44 10.95 -17.74
C ALA A 337 14.14 10.83 -16.38
N ALA A 338 13.52 11.37 -15.33
CA ALA A 338 14.07 11.40 -13.97
C ALA A 338 14.42 10.00 -13.42
N THR A 339 13.74 8.96 -13.90
CA THR A 339 13.94 7.57 -13.48
C THR A 339 15.18 6.89 -14.05
N LYS A 340 15.89 7.52 -15.01
CA LYS A 340 17.07 6.93 -15.69
C LYS A 340 18.31 7.85 -15.71
N THR A 341 18.44 8.78 -14.77
CA THR A 341 19.58 9.72 -14.69
C THR A 341 20.96 9.06 -14.60
N ASN A 342 21.03 7.80 -14.15
CA ASN A 342 22.27 7.04 -14.04
C ASN A 342 22.81 6.50 -15.38
N ILE A 343 21.98 6.48 -16.44
CA ILE A 343 22.36 5.94 -17.76
C ILE A 343 22.58 7.10 -18.72
N ARG A 344 23.82 7.49 -18.97
CA ARG A 344 24.11 8.61 -19.88
C ARG A 344 24.05 8.18 -21.35
N PRO A 345 23.52 9.02 -22.26
CA PRO A 345 23.73 8.86 -23.69
C PRO A 345 25.23 8.75 -24.00
N LYS A 346 25.61 7.79 -24.83
CA LYS A 346 27.00 7.65 -25.28
C LYS A 346 27.39 8.86 -26.13
N ALA A 347 28.63 9.32 -25.98
CA ALA A 347 29.18 10.40 -26.80
C ALA A 347 29.52 9.85 -28.20
N GLY A 348 28.81 10.30 -29.23
CA GLY A 348 29.03 9.86 -30.61
C GLY A 348 27.76 9.87 -31.47
N GLU A 349 27.78 9.08 -32.55
CA GLU A 349 26.65 8.81 -33.44
C GLU A 349 25.68 7.77 -32.84
N GLY A 350 24.41 7.81 -33.24
CA GLY A 350 23.41 6.85 -32.81
C GLY A 350 22.03 7.07 -33.43
N TRP A 351 21.01 6.46 -32.83
CA TRP A 351 19.63 6.47 -33.31
C TRP A 351 18.66 6.89 -32.21
N LEU A 352 17.73 7.78 -32.58
CA LEU A 352 16.58 8.19 -31.78
C LEU A 352 15.32 7.51 -32.34
N TYR A 353 14.52 6.88 -31.48
CA TYR A 353 13.29 6.21 -31.88
C TYR A 353 12.26 6.15 -30.75
N LEU A 354 10.99 5.91 -31.09
CA LEU A 354 9.88 5.84 -30.14
C LEU A 354 10.07 4.65 -29.19
N SER A 355 9.92 4.86 -27.89
CA SER A 355 10.13 3.80 -26.89
C SER A 355 8.89 2.91 -26.73
N LEU A 356 9.06 1.60 -26.98
CA LEU A 356 8.00 0.59 -26.75
C LEU A 356 8.07 -0.09 -25.38
N ALA A 357 9.09 0.19 -24.58
CA ALA A 357 9.30 -0.50 -23.31
C ALA A 357 8.22 -0.21 -22.26
N GLY A 358 7.57 0.96 -22.32
CA GLY A 358 6.41 1.27 -21.48
C GLY A 358 5.25 0.34 -21.79
N GLN A 359 4.87 0.27 -23.07
CA GLN A 359 3.83 -0.63 -23.57
C GLN A 359 4.16 -2.10 -23.30
N ARG A 360 5.42 -2.51 -23.48
CA ARG A 360 5.88 -3.87 -23.17
C ARG A 360 5.71 -4.19 -21.69
N SER A 361 6.14 -3.29 -20.80
CA SER A 361 6.00 -3.49 -19.36
C SER A 361 4.53 -3.59 -18.94
N MET A 362 3.67 -2.75 -19.51
CA MET A 362 2.21 -2.81 -19.30
C MET A 362 1.64 -4.15 -19.78
N GLY A 363 2.00 -4.57 -21.01
CA GLY A 363 1.57 -5.85 -21.58
C GLY A 363 2.01 -7.06 -20.76
N THR A 364 3.26 -7.09 -20.29
CA THR A 364 3.77 -8.17 -19.43
C THR A 364 3.01 -8.23 -18.10
N ARG A 365 2.71 -7.09 -17.46
CA ARG A 365 1.92 -7.05 -16.22
C ARG A 365 0.49 -7.53 -16.42
N ARG A 366 -0.16 -7.09 -17.51
CA ARG A 366 -1.52 -7.53 -17.87
C ARG A 366 -1.56 -9.04 -18.13
N LEU A 367 -0.58 -9.57 -18.86
CA LEU A 367 -0.48 -11.01 -19.12
C LEU A 367 -0.27 -11.82 -17.83
N ALA A 368 0.64 -11.37 -16.96
CA ALA A 368 0.87 -12.01 -15.66
C ALA A 368 -0.40 -12.00 -14.78
N ALA A 369 -1.13 -10.87 -14.77
CA ALA A 369 -2.40 -10.76 -14.07
C ALA A 369 -3.44 -11.76 -14.62
N LYS A 370 -3.56 -11.87 -15.95
CA LYS A 370 -4.45 -12.84 -16.60
C LYS A 370 -4.08 -14.28 -16.21
N GLN A 371 -2.80 -14.66 -16.31
CA GLN A 371 -2.32 -16.00 -15.94
C GLN A 371 -2.63 -16.31 -14.46
N SER A 372 -2.48 -15.32 -13.57
CA SER A 372 -2.85 -15.47 -12.16
C SER A 372 -4.36 -15.65 -11.96
N ILE A 373 -5.21 -14.95 -12.72
CA ILE A 373 -6.67 -15.12 -12.68
C ILE A 373 -7.05 -16.52 -13.21
N ASP A 374 -6.45 -16.94 -14.33
CA ASP A 374 -6.74 -18.22 -14.98
C ASP A 374 -6.34 -19.43 -14.13
N SER A 375 -5.21 -19.33 -13.43
CA SER A 375 -4.75 -20.40 -12.52
C SER A 375 -5.62 -20.54 -11.27
N GLY A 376 -6.39 -19.50 -10.90
CA GLY A 376 -7.17 -19.49 -9.67
C GLY A 376 -6.33 -19.56 -8.39
N LYS A 377 -5.00 -19.31 -8.47
CA LYS A 377 -4.04 -19.52 -7.38
C LYS A 377 -4.39 -18.75 -6.09
N ARG A 378 -4.91 -17.52 -6.21
CA ARG A 378 -5.18 -16.62 -5.07
C ARG A 378 -6.65 -16.52 -4.74
N LEU A 379 -7.47 -16.00 -5.66
CA LEU A 379 -8.93 -15.95 -5.52
C LEU A 379 -9.59 -16.84 -6.60
N PRO A 380 -9.89 -18.12 -6.30
CA PRO A 380 -10.36 -19.10 -7.28
C PRO A 380 -11.62 -18.69 -8.03
N GLN A 381 -12.51 -17.94 -7.36
CA GLN A 381 -13.79 -17.51 -7.89
C GLN A 381 -13.67 -16.40 -8.94
N LEU A 382 -12.54 -15.69 -9.00
CA LEU A 382 -12.42 -14.46 -9.77
C LEU A 382 -12.66 -14.66 -11.26
N LYS A 383 -12.04 -15.69 -11.86
CA LYS A 383 -12.24 -16.06 -13.27
C LYS A 383 -13.73 -16.25 -13.60
N TRP A 384 -14.40 -17.02 -12.75
CA TRP A 384 -15.79 -17.40 -12.91
C TRP A 384 -16.72 -16.19 -12.80
N LEU A 385 -16.46 -15.31 -11.82
CA LEU A 385 -17.18 -14.05 -11.65
C LEU A 385 -17.04 -13.12 -12.86
N LEU A 386 -15.83 -13.00 -13.42
CA LEU A 386 -15.58 -12.18 -14.62
C LEU A 386 -16.34 -12.72 -15.85
N GLU A 387 -16.35 -14.04 -16.02
CA GLU A 387 -17.12 -14.71 -17.07
C GLU A 387 -18.64 -14.67 -16.78
N GLY A 388 -19.04 -14.45 -15.53
CA GLY A 388 -20.44 -14.31 -15.10
C GLY A 388 -21.13 -15.63 -14.79
N VAL A 389 -20.35 -16.61 -14.36
CA VAL A 389 -20.86 -17.90 -13.89
C VAL A 389 -21.10 -17.81 -12.38
N ALA A 390 -22.15 -18.47 -11.90
CA ALA A 390 -22.42 -18.57 -10.48
C ALA A 390 -21.29 -19.30 -9.76
N VAL A 391 -20.89 -18.79 -8.59
CA VAL A 391 -19.78 -19.33 -7.80
C VAL A 391 -20.26 -19.77 -6.42
N PRO A 392 -19.69 -20.84 -5.85
CA PRO A 392 -19.97 -21.23 -4.47
C PRO A 392 -19.35 -20.20 -3.51
N ALA A 393 -20.09 -19.78 -2.48
CA ALA A 393 -19.60 -18.81 -1.50
C ALA A 393 -18.74 -19.47 -0.41
N ALA A 394 -17.57 -18.91 -0.12
CA ALA A 394 -16.73 -19.32 1.01
C ALA A 394 -17.44 -18.97 2.34
N ARG A 395 -17.50 -19.93 3.27
CA ARG A 395 -17.98 -19.62 4.63
C ARG A 395 -16.94 -18.78 5.37
N ARG A 396 -17.38 -17.71 6.01
CA ARG A 396 -16.52 -16.82 6.79
C ARG A 396 -17.23 -16.40 8.07
N ARG A 397 -16.44 -16.09 9.11
CA ARG A 397 -16.98 -15.45 10.33
C ARG A 397 -17.34 -14.00 9.99
N PRO A 398 -18.61 -13.58 10.17
CA PRO A 398 -19.00 -12.20 9.96
C PRO A 398 -18.32 -11.31 11.00
N PHE A 399 -17.97 -10.10 10.60
CA PHE A 399 -17.31 -9.11 11.44
C PHE A 399 -18.20 -7.87 11.55
N ASN A 400 -18.33 -7.35 12.78
CA ASN A 400 -19.01 -6.08 13.00
C ASN A 400 -17.99 -4.94 12.86
N GLY A 401 -18.14 -4.14 11.81
CA GLY A 401 -17.18 -3.08 11.46
C GLY A 401 -17.33 -1.76 12.21
N LEU A 402 -18.37 -1.56 13.03
CA LEU A 402 -18.62 -0.26 13.65
C LEU A 402 -18.04 -0.17 15.08
N THR A 403 -16.72 -0.08 15.17
CA THR A 403 -16.01 0.21 16.44
C THR A 403 -15.84 1.72 16.64
N PRO A 404 -15.60 2.20 17.88
CA PRO A 404 -15.33 3.63 18.12
C PRO A 404 -14.19 4.20 17.26
N TYR A 405 -13.14 3.41 17.05
CA TYR A 405 -11.99 3.78 16.22
C TYR A 405 -12.35 3.97 14.74
N VAL A 406 -13.26 3.14 14.22
CA VAL A 406 -13.77 3.24 12.85
C VAL A 406 -14.71 4.43 12.68
N LEU A 407 -15.51 4.74 13.71
CA LEU A 407 -16.46 5.87 13.68
C LEU A 407 -15.75 7.22 13.50
N GLU A 408 -14.52 7.36 13.99
CA GLU A 408 -13.68 8.55 13.80
C GLU A 408 -13.34 8.84 12.31
N SER A 409 -13.48 7.87 11.40
CA SER A 409 -13.27 8.09 9.96
C SER A 409 -14.43 8.85 9.29
N PHE A 410 -15.59 8.92 9.94
CA PHE A 410 -16.78 9.58 9.41
C PHE A 410 -16.91 11.00 9.95
N LYS A 411 -17.30 11.95 9.08
CA LYS A 411 -17.55 13.33 9.51
C LYS A 411 -18.66 13.38 10.56
N GLY A 412 -18.38 13.97 11.72
CA GLY A 412 -19.31 14.02 12.85
C GLY A 412 -19.42 12.70 13.65
N GLY A 413 -18.53 11.73 13.40
CA GLY A 413 -18.43 10.49 14.16
C GLY A 413 -19.56 9.49 13.92
N LYS A 414 -20.38 9.67 12.87
CA LYS A 414 -21.51 8.78 12.55
C LYS A 414 -21.65 8.55 11.03
N PRO A 415 -21.61 7.30 10.55
CA PRO A 415 -21.92 6.98 9.16
C PRO A 415 -23.42 7.07 8.88
N THR A 416 -23.79 7.27 7.61
CA THR A 416 -25.17 7.03 7.15
C THR A 416 -25.49 5.55 7.11
N GLU A 417 -26.78 5.18 7.04
CA GLU A 417 -27.21 3.78 6.96
C GLU A 417 -26.57 3.05 5.76
N LYS A 418 -26.52 3.70 4.59
CA LYS A 418 -25.85 3.11 3.41
C LYS A 418 -24.34 3.06 3.53
N GLN A 419 -23.70 4.02 4.22
CA GLN A 419 -22.25 3.95 4.47
C GLN A 419 -21.91 2.78 5.41
N ALA A 420 -22.70 2.57 6.47
CA ALA A 420 -22.57 1.42 7.36
C ALA A 420 -22.83 0.09 6.62
N LEU A 421 -23.87 0.04 5.78
CA LEU A 421 -24.17 -1.13 4.96
C LEU A 421 -23.07 -1.41 3.92
N ALA A 422 -22.51 -0.38 3.29
CA ALA A 422 -21.40 -0.52 2.34
C ALA A 422 -20.14 -1.06 3.02
N LEU A 423 -19.86 -0.58 4.24
CA LEU A 423 -18.76 -1.07 5.07
C LEU A 423 -18.97 -2.54 5.44
N ASP A 424 -20.15 -2.91 5.93
CA ASP A 424 -20.51 -4.30 6.24
C ASP A 424 -20.39 -5.22 5.02
N CYS A 425 -20.93 -4.79 3.88
CA CYS A 425 -20.84 -5.51 2.60
C CYS A 425 -19.38 -5.73 2.17
N ALA A 426 -18.52 -4.70 2.24
CA ALA A 426 -17.11 -4.82 1.91
C ALA A 426 -16.32 -5.68 2.91
N LEU A 427 -16.70 -5.65 4.20
CA LEU A 427 -16.09 -6.43 5.27
C LEU A 427 -16.53 -7.89 5.31
N ASN A 428 -17.68 -8.23 4.74
CA ASN A 428 -18.23 -9.57 4.85
C ASN A 428 -18.41 -10.27 3.51
N THR A 429 -18.08 -9.62 2.39
CA THR A 429 -18.08 -10.29 1.08
C THR A 429 -17.15 -11.51 1.06
N PRO A 430 -17.60 -12.66 0.53
CA PRO A 430 -16.75 -13.82 0.35
C PRO A 430 -15.72 -13.62 -0.78
N ASP A 431 -15.99 -12.68 -1.69
CA ASP A 431 -15.32 -12.56 -2.98
C ASP A 431 -15.11 -11.10 -3.40
N LEU A 432 -16.12 -10.48 -4.01
CA LEU A 432 -16.09 -9.17 -4.60
C LEU A 432 -17.28 -8.35 -4.09
N ALA A 433 -17.01 -7.08 -3.75
CA ALA A 433 -18.05 -6.11 -3.42
C ALA A 433 -17.93 -4.88 -4.33
N ILE A 434 -19.07 -4.26 -4.62
CA ILE A 434 -19.18 -3.02 -5.39
C ILE A 434 -19.84 -1.96 -4.52
N ILE A 435 -19.15 -0.84 -4.36
CA ILE A 435 -19.68 0.36 -3.72
C ILE A 435 -19.83 1.44 -4.80
N ILE A 436 -21.09 1.75 -5.11
CA ILE A 436 -21.46 2.83 -6.01
C ILE A 436 -21.53 4.10 -5.18
N GLY A 437 -20.68 5.07 -5.47
CA GLY A 437 -20.65 6.32 -4.74
C GLY A 437 -20.85 7.53 -5.65
N PRO A 438 -22.11 8.02 -5.75
CA PRO A 438 -22.42 9.29 -6.39
C PRO A 438 -21.59 10.47 -5.84
N PRO A 439 -21.54 11.62 -6.55
CA PRO A 439 -20.80 12.80 -6.13
C PRO A 439 -21.11 13.23 -4.69
N GLY A 440 -20.07 13.40 -3.88
CA GLY A 440 -20.21 13.94 -2.52
C GLY A 440 -20.77 12.97 -1.46
N THR A 441 -20.88 11.66 -1.75
CA THR A 441 -21.45 10.66 -0.83
C THR A 441 -20.49 10.10 0.22
N GLY A 442 -19.22 10.51 0.17
CA GLY A 442 -18.22 10.09 1.15
C GLY A 442 -17.55 8.75 0.86
N LYS A 443 -17.41 8.35 -0.41
CA LYS A 443 -16.65 7.15 -0.85
C LYS A 443 -15.34 6.94 -0.07
N THR A 444 -14.51 7.97 -0.02
CA THR A 444 -13.21 7.90 0.65
C THR A 444 -13.31 7.77 2.17
N GLN A 445 -14.42 8.20 2.81
CA GLN A 445 -14.66 7.93 4.23
C GLN A 445 -14.95 6.43 4.47
N VAL A 446 -15.70 5.79 3.55
CA VAL A 446 -15.96 4.35 3.62
C VAL A 446 -14.67 3.55 3.38
N ILE A 447 -13.81 3.98 2.44
CA ILE A 447 -12.49 3.37 2.23
C ILE A 447 -11.62 3.48 3.48
N ALA A 448 -11.54 4.67 4.10
CA ALA A 448 -10.77 4.86 5.34
C ALA A 448 -11.32 4.02 6.50
N ALA A 449 -12.65 3.96 6.66
CA ALA A 449 -13.30 3.12 7.66
C ALA A 449 -13.00 1.63 7.44
N LEU A 450 -13.03 1.16 6.18
CA LEU A 450 -12.68 -0.21 5.81
C LEU A 450 -11.23 -0.54 6.16
N GLN A 451 -10.29 0.36 5.88
CA GLN A 451 -8.88 0.20 6.25
C GLN A 451 -8.71 0.03 7.76
N ARG A 452 -9.37 0.87 8.57
CA ARG A 452 -9.32 0.78 10.03
C ARG A 452 -9.91 -0.53 10.58
N CYS A 453 -11.06 -0.96 10.04
CA CYS A 453 -11.68 -2.25 10.39
C CYS A 453 -10.75 -3.44 10.11
N LEU A 454 -10.07 -3.41 8.95
CA LEU A 454 -9.13 -4.45 8.57
C LEU A 454 -7.91 -4.43 9.50
N GLY A 455 -7.44 -3.23 9.88
CA GLY A 455 -6.41 -3.01 10.91
C GLY A 455 -6.70 -3.75 12.20
N GLU A 456 -7.85 -3.49 12.82
CA GLU A 456 -8.25 -4.13 14.10
C GLU A 456 -8.26 -5.67 14.03
N ARG A 457 -8.53 -6.25 12.85
CA ARG A 457 -8.50 -7.70 12.66
C ARG A 457 -7.08 -8.26 12.59
N ALA A 458 -6.14 -7.49 12.02
CA ALA A 458 -4.78 -7.95 11.73
C ALA A 458 -3.86 -8.00 12.95
N GLU A 459 -4.26 -7.48 14.11
CA GLU A 459 -3.44 -7.38 15.35
C GLU A 459 -2.78 -8.70 15.83
N LYS A 460 -3.17 -9.87 15.28
CA LYS A 460 -2.62 -11.18 15.65
C LYS A 460 -1.70 -11.83 14.60
N GLN A 461 -1.43 -11.18 13.46
CA GLN A 461 -0.59 -11.69 12.35
C GLN A 461 0.32 -10.59 11.78
N ASN A 462 1.20 -10.91 10.83
CA ASN A 462 2.10 -9.94 10.18
C ASN A 462 1.28 -8.80 9.52
N ILE A 463 1.27 -7.61 10.14
CA ILE A 463 0.35 -6.49 9.86
C ILE A 463 0.77 -5.73 8.59
N ALA A 464 2.05 -5.78 8.23
CA ALA A 464 2.63 -4.99 7.15
C ALA A 464 2.02 -5.32 5.78
N ALA A 465 1.66 -4.26 5.04
CA ALA A 465 1.23 -4.33 3.64
C ALA A 465 0.08 -5.31 3.33
N GLN A 466 -0.90 -5.53 4.21
CA GLN A 466 -2.00 -6.47 3.96
C GLN A 466 -3.12 -5.91 3.06
N VAL A 467 -3.22 -4.59 2.94
CA VAL A 467 -4.28 -3.92 2.17
C VAL A 467 -3.68 -3.11 1.04
N LEU A 468 -4.09 -3.40 -0.20
CA LEU A 468 -3.76 -2.58 -1.37
C LEU A 468 -4.92 -1.64 -1.68
N VAL A 469 -4.62 -0.35 -1.80
CA VAL A 469 -5.53 0.67 -2.34
C VAL A 469 -5.02 1.07 -3.71
N SER A 470 -5.83 0.84 -4.73
CA SER A 470 -5.45 1.13 -6.11
C SER A 470 -6.43 2.05 -6.80
N SER A 471 -5.96 2.75 -7.83
CA SER A 471 -6.80 3.52 -8.73
C SER A 471 -6.09 3.70 -10.08
N PHE A 472 -6.84 4.09 -11.10
CA PHE A 472 -6.26 4.46 -12.39
C PHE A 472 -5.45 5.76 -12.33
N GLN A 473 -5.84 6.71 -11.47
CA GLN A 473 -5.19 8.02 -11.36
C GLN A 473 -4.34 8.15 -10.10
N HIS A 474 -3.18 8.81 -10.20
CA HIS A 474 -2.34 9.15 -9.04
C HIS A 474 -3.11 9.93 -7.98
N ASP A 475 -3.76 11.03 -8.39
CA ASP A 475 -4.49 11.92 -7.48
C ASP A 475 -5.58 11.18 -6.68
N ALA A 476 -6.21 10.15 -7.24
CA ALA A 476 -7.21 9.34 -6.53
C ALA A 476 -6.58 8.42 -5.48
N VAL A 477 -5.42 7.82 -5.77
CA VAL A 477 -4.64 7.06 -4.78
C VAL A 477 -4.22 7.96 -3.63
N ASP A 478 -3.68 9.14 -3.93
CA ASP A 478 -3.19 10.06 -2.91
C ASP A 478 -4.34 10.52 -1.99
N ASN A 479 -5.50 10.89 -2.56
CA ASN A 479 -6.71 11.23 -1.80
C ASN A 479 -7.22 10.11 -0.87
N ALA A 480 -7.04 8.84 -1.28
CA ALA A 480 -7.44 7.68 -0.48
C ALA A 480 -6.43 7.39 0.64
N LEU A 481 -5.13 7.60 0.40
CA LEU A 481 -4.07 7.42 1.39
C LEU A 481 -3.97 8.57 2.40
N GLU A 482 -4.26 9.82 2.01
CA GLU A 482 -4.26 10.96 2.93
C GLU A 482 -5.25 10.78 4.10
N ARG A 483 -6.32 10.04 3.85
CA ARG A 483 -7.33 9.69 4.86
C ARG A 483 -7.05 8.35 5.54
N SER A 484 -6.02 7.63 5.12
CA SER A 484 -5.57 6.41 5.77
C SER A 484 -4.85 6.79 7.06
N ASP A 485 -5.40 6.32 8.16
CA ASP A 485 -4.85 6.50 9.49
C ASP A 485 -5.15 5.22 10.28
N VAL A 486 -4.37 4.19 9.98
CA VAL A 486 -4.47 2.85 10.58
C VAL A 486 -3.41 2.74 11.66
N PHE A 487 -3.83 2.53 12.92
CA PHE A 487 -2.98 2.56 14.12
C PHE A 487 -2.13 3.84 14.28
N GLY A 488 -2.62 4.97 13.76
CA GLY A 488 -1.88 6.23 13.82
C GLY A 488 -0.83 6.39 12.71
N LEU A 489 -0.70 5.43 11.79
CA LEU A 489 0.28 5.45 10.69
C LEU A 489 -0.37 5.85 9.36
N PRO A 490 0.35 6.62 8.52
CA PRO A 490 -0.10 6.92 7.16
C PRO A 490 0.07 5.70 6.26
N GLY A 491 -0.67 5.68 5.15
CA GLY A 491 -0.49 4.66 4.11
C GLY A 491 0.84 4.82 3.36
N ALA A 492 1.49 3.72 3.02
CA ALA A 492 2.70 3.71 2.19
C ALA A 492 2.35 3.93 0.71
N ARG A 493 3.05 4.85 0.04
CA ARG A 493 2.82 5.16 -1.39
C ARG A 493 3.85 4.45 -2.27
N VAL A 494 3.42 3.72 -3.29
CA VAL A 494 4.32 3.06 -4.27
C VAL A 494 4.14 3.65 -5.66
N GLY A 495 5.21 4.26 -6.18
CA GLY A 495 5.21 4.98 -7.45
C GLY A 495 4.57 6.37 -7.37
N GLY A 496 4.89 7.25 -8.32
CA GLY A 496 4.44 8.65 -8.33
C GLY A 496 4.77 9.35 -9.66
N LYS A 497 4.18 10.53 -9.90
CA LYS A 497 4.53 11.40 -11.04
C LYS A 497 5.93 12.01 -10.87
N HIS A 498 6.37 12.22 -9.62
CA HIS A 498 7.67 12.83 -9.27
C HIS A 498 8.59 11.89 -8.46
N GLY A 499 8.27 10.59 -8.38
CA GLY A 499 9.11 9.59 -7.70
C GLY A 499 9.11 9.76 -6.17
N GLU A 500 10.30 9.84 -5.55
CA GLU A 500 10.49 9.97 -4.08
C GLU A 500 9.78 11.19 -3.47
N SER A 501 9.57 12.26 -4.26
CA SER A 501 8.88 13.46 -3.81
C SER A 501 7.42 13.20 -3.41
N ASP A 502 6.75 12.24 -4.05
CA ASP A 502 5.33 11.95 -3.80
C ASP A 502 5.16 11.08 -2.53
N GLN A 503 6.14 10.22 -2.21
CA GLN A 503 6.19 9.49 -0.93
C GLN A 503 6.43 10.43 0.25
N ALA A 504 7.36 11.38 0.08
CA ALA A 504 7.63 12.42 1.06
C ALA A 504 6.38 13.28 1.34
N ALA A 505 5.55 13.54 0.32
CA ALA A 505 4.38 14.42 0.46
C ALA A 505 3.33 13.91 1.47
N LEU A 506 3.21 12.59 1.67
CA LEU A 506 2.27 12.00 2.64
C LEU A 506 2.90 11.83 4.03
N ILE A 507 4.15 11.37 4.07
CA ILE A 507 4.83 11.01 5.32
C ILE A 507 5.37 12.26 6.03
N GLU A 508 5.88 13.26 5.30
CA GLU A 508 6.47 14.45 5.92
C GLU A 508 5.49 15.26 6.77
N PRO A 509 4.27 15.60 6.29
CA PRO A 509 3.29 16.28 7.12
C PRO A 509 2.84 15.43 8.32
N TRP A 510 2.90 14.10 8.21
CA TRP A 510 2.63 13.23 9.34
C TRP A 510 3.78 13.27 10.36
N LEU A 511 5.03 13.20 9.92
CA LEU A 511 6.21 13.30 10.79
C LEU A 511 6.23 14.63 11.54
N GLU A 512 5.94 15.74 10.86
CA GLU A 512 5.82 17.06 11.50
C GLU A 512 4.71 17.10 12.56
N ARG A 513 3.53 16.54 12.26
CA ARG A 513 2.44 16.45 13.23
C ARG A 513 2.80 15.59 14.43
N GLN A 514 3.48 14.46 14.23
CA GLN A 514 3.93 13.59 15.31
C GLN A 514 5.00 14.26 16.16
N ALA A 515 5.97 14.95 15.54
CA ALA A 515 6.97 15.73 16.26
C ALA A 515 6.29 16.77 17.15
N VAL A 516 5.34 17.57 16.63
CA VAL A 516 4.58 18.56 17.43
C VAL A 516 3.78 17.91 18.57
N HIS A 517 3.15 16.76 18.31
CA HIS A 517 2.40 16.02 19.33
C HIS A 517 3.30 15.50 20.45
N LEU A 518 4.44 14.91 20.09
CA LEU A 518 5.43 14.40 21.03
C LEU A 518 6.05 15.55 21.83
N HIS A 519 6.41 16.67 21.21
CA HIS A 519 6.87 17.88 21.91
C HIS A 519 5.85 18.35 22.96
N ARG A 520 4.54 18.33 22.65
CA ARG A 520 3.49 18.67 23.62
C ARG A 520 3.45 17.69 24.79
N LYS A 521 3.57 16.38 24.53
CA LYS A 521 3.65 15.35 25.59
C LYS A 521 4.91 15.52 26.44
N ILE A 522 6.06 15.77 25.82
CA ILE A 522 7.32 16.03 26.50
C ILE A 522 7.16 17.23 27.43
N ALA A 523 6.60 18.36 26.95
CA ALA A 523 6.34 19.54 27.78
C ALA A 523 5.42 19.25 28.98
N GLN A 524 4.41 18.39 28.81
CA GLN A 524 3.55 17.95 29.91
C GLN A 524 4.32 17.13 30.96
N GLU A 525 5.17 16.20 30.54
CA GLU A 525 5.99 15.42 31.47
C GLU A 525 7.08 16.27 32.15
N TYR A 526 7.71 17.20 31.42
CA TYR A 526 8.69 18.15 31.98
C TYR A 526 8.07 19.07 33.03
N SER A 527 6.80 19.47 32.85
CA SER A 527 6.07 20.23 33.89
C SER A 527 5.85 19.43 35.17
N ARG A 528 5.86 18.10 35.10
CA ARG A 528 5.75 17.20 36.26
C ARG A 528 7.11 16.89 36.88
N PHE A 529 8.18 16.90 36.09
CA PHE A 529 9.54 16.54 36.49
C PHE A 529 10.59 17.55 35.98
N PRO A 530 10.80 18.68 36.69
CA PRO A 530 11.76 19.72 36.29
C PRO A 530 13.22 19.23 36.17
N GLU A 531 13.58 18.17 36.89
CA GLU A 531 14.89 17.50 36.86
C GLU A 531 15.28 17.03 35.44
N LEU A 532 14.30 16.81 34.56
CA LEU A 532 14.53 16.44 33.16
C LEU A 532 15.20 17.56 32.34
N GLU A 533 14.97 18.84 32.67
CA GLU A 533 15.66 19.96 31.99
C GLU A 533 17.15 19.95 32.26
N GLN A 534 17.56 19.56 33.47
CA GLN A 534 18.97 19.43 33.85
C GLN A 534 19.62 18.27 33.09
N LEU A 535 18.92 17.16 32.93
CA LEU A 535 19.39 16.02 32.12
C LEU A 535 19.51 16.36 30.63
N ARG A 536 18.60 17.17 30.09
CA ARG A 536 18.69 17.66 28.70
C ARG A 536 19.88 18.60 28.51
N ALA A 537 20.12 19.50 29.46
CA ALA A 537 21.30 20.35 29.44
C ALA A 537 22.59 19.51 29.51
N MET A 538 22.58 18.43 30.30
CA MET A 538 23.67 17.47 30.38
C MET A 538 23.93 16.76 29.05
N SER A 539 22.90 16.20 28.40
CA SER A 539 23.07 15.49 27.12
C SER A 539 23.61 16.42 26.02
N ALA A 540 23.15 17.67 25.97
CA ALA A 540 23.68 18.68 25.07
C ALA A 540 25.17 18.99 25.35
N ARG A 541 25.58 19.05 26.62
CA ARG A 541 26.99 19.22 26.99
C ARG A 541 27.85 18.01 26.65
N LEU A 542 27.36 16.79 26.86
CA LEU A 542 28.04 15.56 26.45
C LEU A 542 28.25 15.52 24.93
N ALA A 543 27.23 15.92 24.15
CA ALA A 543 27.35 16.05 22.69
C ALA A 543 28.35 17.14 22.27
N LEU A 544 28.33 18.30 22.93
CA LEU A 544 29.30 19.37 22.68
C LEU A 544 30.73 18.95 23.03
N ALA A 545 30.93 18.23 24.14
CA ALA A 545 32.25 17.72 24.53
C ALA A 545 32.83 16.77 23.48
N ARG A 546 32.00 15.95 22.82
CA ARG A 546 32.44 15.06 21.72
C ARG A 546 32.90 15.79 20.47
N VAL A 547 32.26 16.92 20.13
CA VAL A 547 32.45 17.62 18.85
C VAL A 547 33.39 18.83 18.97
N ALA A 548 33.49 19.43 20.15
CA ALA A 548 34.24 20.66 20.37
C ALA A 548 35.74 20.47 20.07
N SER A 549 36.24 21.26 19.12
CA SER A 549 37.68 21.32 18.80
C SER A 549 38.40 22.26 19.77
N ALA A 550 38.67 21.79 20.98
CA ALA A 550 39.25 22.55 22.07
C ALA A 550 40.71 22.13 22.37
N GLY A 551 41.54 23.07 22.86
CA GLY A 551 42.87 22.69 23.37
C GLY A 551 42.78 21.91 24.69
N PRO A 552 43.83 21.20 25.14
CA PRO A 552 43.78 20.36 26.34
C PRO A 552 43.27 21.08 27.60
N ALA A 553 43.67 22.34 27.79
CA ALA A 553 43.19 23.16 28.92
C ALA A 553 41.70 23.54 28.82
N GLN A 554 41.18 23.72 27.61
CA GLN A 554 39.75 24.00 27.39
C GLN A 554 38.91 22.71 27.50
N GLN A 555 39.46 21.57 27.06
CA GLN A 555 38.81 20.27 27.25
C GLN A 555 38.73 19.90 28.74
N ALA A 556 39.80 20.15 29.51
CA ALA A 556 39.78 19.94 30.96
C ALA A 556 38.67 20.77 31.64
N ASP A 557 38.50 22.04 31.26
CA ASP A 557 37.43 22.90 31.79
C ASP A 557 36.02 22.39 31.43
N GLU A 558 35.81 21.90 30.20
CA GLU A 558 34.53 21.30 29.80
C GLU A 558 34.22 19.99 30.54
N PHE A 559 35.19 19.08 30.70
CA PHE A 559 35.01 17.86 31.49
C PHE A 559 34.81 18.15 32.99
N GLN A 560 35.44 19.20 33.51
CA GLN A 560 35.23 19.63 34.90
C GLN A 560 33.82 20.18 35.13
N ARG A 561 33.26 20.92 34.17
CA ARG A 561 31.85 21.35 34.21
C ARG A 561 30.90 20.15 34.13
N LEU A 562 31.14 19.20 33.22
CA LEU A 562 30.35 17.96 33.13
C LEU A 562 30.33 17.20 34.46
N LEU A 563 31.49 17.06 35.11
CA LEU A 563 31.58 16.40 36.42
C LEU A 563 30.79 17.17 37.51
N HIS A 564 30.82 18.50 37.49
CA HIS A 564 30.05 19.33 38.41
C HIS A 564 28.54 19.13 38.20
N ASP A 565 28.09 19.16 36.95
CA ASP A 565 26.68 18.95 36.62
C ASP A 565 26.19 17.54 37.01
N LEU A 566 27.06 16.51 36.87
CA LEU A 566 26.74 15.13 37.28
C LEU A 566 26.56 15.03 38.79
N ARG A 567 27.35 15.79 39.56
CA ARG A 567 27.22 15.89 41.02
C ARG A 567 25.96 16.64 41.44
N GLU A 568 25.51 17.65 40.70
CA GLU A 568 24.24 18.33 40.99
C GLU A 568 23.04 17.38 40.82
N LEU A 569 23.08 16.49 39.83
CA LEU A 569 22.04 15.47 39.59
C LEU A 569 21.92 14.42 40.72
N GLU A 570 22.90 14.32 41.62
CA GLU A 570 22.79 13.48 42.82
C GLU A 570 21.67 13.92 43.75
N GLN A 571 21.37 15.23 43.78
CA GLN A 571 20.26 15.79 44.57
C GLN A 571 18.89 15.28 44.08
N SER A 572 18.82 14.92 42.80
CA SER A 572 17.66 14.30 42.12
C SER A 572 17.72 12.75 42.16
N GLY A 573 18.64 12.21 42.97
CA GLY A 573 18.81 10.77 43.23
C GLY A 573 19.61 10.01 42.18
N LEU A 574 20.29 10.67 41.23
CA LEU A 574 21.17 10.03 40.24
C LEU A 574 22.62 10.05 40.74
N VAL A 575 22.95 9.13 41.66
CA VAL A 575 24.29 9.02 42.26
C VAL A 575 25.28 8.44 41.25
N LEU A 576 26.42 9.10 40.98
CA LEU A 576 27.42 8.59 40.04
C LEU A 576 28.16 7.38 40.65
N PRO A 577 28.51 6.32 39.88
CA PRO A 577 29.34 5.25 40.40
C PRO A 577 30.72 5.80 40.80
N PRO A 578 31.24 5.52 42.02
CA PRO A 578 32.51 6.07 42.49
C PRO A 578 33.69 5.78 41.55
N ARG A 579 33.65 4.64 40.85
CA ARG A 579 34.64 4.27 39.84
C ARG A 579 34.66 5.25 38.67
N LEU A 580 33.49 5.58 38.13
CA LEU A 580 33.33 6.47 36.97
C LEU A 580 33.71 7.91 37.34
N GLU A 581 33.35 8.33 38.56
CA GLU A 581 33.75 9.62 39.12
C GLU A 581 35.28 9.76 39.19
N SER A 582 35.96 8.79 39.80
CA SER A 582 37.43 8.80 39.90
C SER A 582 38.12 8.76 38.54
N GLN A 583 37.57 8.03 37.55
CA GLN A 583 38.12 7.99 36.20
C GLN A 583 37.98 9.33 35.47
N LEU A 584 36.87 10.04 35.67
CA LEU A 584 36.68 11.39 35.13
C LEU A 584 37.66 12.39 35.77
N GLU A 585 37.86 12.32 37.09
CA GLU A 585 38.83 13.15 37.80
C GLU A 585 40.27 12.92 37.32
N GLU A 586 40.69 11.66 37.20
CA GLU A 586 42.04 11.28 36.72
C GLU A 586 42.27 11.75 35.27
N TYR A 587 41.23 11.66 34.43
CA TYR A 587 41.29 12.14 33.04
C TYR A 587 41.39 13.68 32.96
N ILE A 588 40.63 14.41 33.78
CA ILE A 588 40.73 15.88 33.89
C ILE A 588 42.14 16.30 34.30
N ASP A 589 42.72 15.63 35.30
CA ASP A 589 44.08 15.90 35.77
C ASP A 589 45.14 15.62 34.68
N THR A 590 44.93 14.56 33.90
CA THR A 590 45.79 14.21 32.77
C THR A 590 45.74 15.26 31.67
N LEU A 591 44.55 15.75 31.31
CA LEU A 591 44.38 16.83 30.34
C LEU A 591 45.00 18.16 30.82
N ALA A 592 44.87 18.47 32.10
CA ALA A 592 45.49 19.64 32.71
C ALA A 592 47.03 19.56 32.67
N GLY A 593 47.61 18.37 32.83
CA GLY A 593 49.06 18.12 32.73
C GLY A 593 49.63 18.18 31.30
N GLN A 594 48.80 17.98 30.27
CA GLN A 594 49.19 18.04 28.86
C GLN A 594 49.17 19.45 28.25
N ALA A 595 48.69 20.45 29.00
CA ALA A 595 48.75 21.84 28.58
C ALA A 595 50.22 22.27 28.41
N PRO A 596 50.64 22.80 27.25
CA PRO A 596 52.02 23.19 27.04
C PRO A 596 52.40 24.26 28.07
N ALA A 597 53.48 24.03 28.81
CA ALA A 597 54.13 25.03 29.63
C ALA A 597 54.60 26.17 28.71
N THR A 598 53.73 27.15 28.48
CA THR A 598 54.08 28.34 27.73
C THR A 598 55.12 29.13 28.51
N ALA A 599 56.27 29.33 27.86
CA ALA A 599 57.30 30.35 28.11
C ALA A 599 58.42 30.04 29.14
N ALA A 600 59.54 29.51 28.64
CA ALA A 600 60.87 30.05 28.92
C ALA A 600 61.85 29.64 27.79
N GLY A 601 62.55 30.60 27.20
CA GLY A 601 63.17 30.50 25.87
C GLY A 601 64.39 29.58 25.72
N GLY A 602 64.63 29.15 24.47
CA GLY A 602 65.88 28.57 24.00
C GLY A 602 65.68 27.35 23.08
N LEU A 603 65.82 27.51 21.76
CA LEU A 603 65.92 26.38 20.82
C LEU A 603 67.16 25.52 21.14
N PRO A 604 67.21 24.19 20.79
CA PRO A 604 66.26 23.51 19.90
C PRO A 604 65.90 22.04 20.26
N PRO A 605 64.60 21.65 20.24
CA PRO A 605 64.17 20.25 20.17
C PRO A 605 64.81 19.49 18.99
N ALA A 606 65.08 20.20 17.87
CA ALA A 606 65.65 19.60 16.67
C ALA A 606 67.10 19.11 16.81
N GLN A 607 67.94 19.78 17.60
CA GLN A 607 69.35 19.39 17.77
C GLN A 607 69.50 18.21 18.74
N LEU A 608 68.66 18.14 19.78
CA LEU A 608 68.58 16.99 20.67
C LEU A 608 68.08 15.76 19.91
N LEU A 609 66.96 15.89 19.19
CA LEU A 609 66.40 14.80 18.36
C LEU A 609 67.39 14.26 17.34
N ARG A 610 68.20 15.14 16.71
CA ARG A 610 69.24 14.72 15.77
C ARG A 610 70.29 13.83 16.43
N ARG A 611 70.70 14.15 17.67
CA ARG A 611 71.69 13.36 18.43
C ARG A 611 71.10 12.04 18.91
N ILE A 612 69.87 12.03 19.43
CA ILE A 612 69.17 10.81 19.83
C ILE A 612 69.05 9.85 18.63
N ARG A 613 68.61 10.35 17.46
CA ARG A 613 68.49 9.54 16.23
C ARG A 613 69.83 8.97 15.76
N ALA A 614 70.93 9.68 16.00
CA ALA A 614 72.26 9.30 15.55
C ALA A 614 72.88 8.12 16.33
N LEU A 615 72.37 7.78 17.52
CA LEU A 615 72.83 6.62 18.29
C LEU A 615 72.76 5.32 17.46
N ARG A 616 73.85 4.54 17.47
CA ARG A 616 73.95 3.24 16.79
C ARG A 616 73.54 2.13 17.75
N VAL A 617 72.58 1.30 17.35
CA VAL A 617 72.01 0.25 18.20
C VAL A 617 72.23 -1.16 17.64
N GLU A 618 72.92 -1.25 16.50
CA GLU A 618 73.29 -2.51 15.85
C GLU A 618 74.81 -2.68 15.86
N VAL A 619 75.29 -3.91 16.06
CA VAL A 619 76.72 -4.20 16.22
C VAL A 619 77.54 -3.69 15.02
N ALA A 620 77.09 -3.96 13.80
CA ALA A 620 77.80 -3.57 12.57
C ALA A 620 77.87 -2.04 12.38
N ALA A 621 76.83 -1.30 12.76
CA ALA A 621 76.82 0.16 12.65
C ALA A 621 77.54 0.83 13.84
N PHE A 622 77.59 0.16 14.99
CA PHE A 622 78.30 0.68 16.16
C PHE A 622 79.81 0.63 15.97
N THR A 623 80.34 -0.40 15.30
CA THR A 623 81.78 -0.52 15.01
C THR A 623 82.33 0.61 14.13
N ASP A 624 81.47 1.31 13.37
CA ASP A 624 81.88 2.40 12.50
C ASP A 624 82.04 3.73 13.26
N ASP A 625 80.97 4.26 13.87
CA ASP A 625 80.97 5.55 14.57
C ASP A 625 80.18 5.54 15.91
N GLY A 626 79.86 4.36 16.44
CA GLY A 626 78.96 4.20 17.59
C GLY A 626 79.42 4.91 18.88
N GLY A 627 80.69 4.74 19.25
CA GLY A 627 81.28 5.40 20.42
C GLY A 627 81.26 6.93 20.31
N GLU A 628 81.55 7.47 19.12
CA GLU A 628 81.49 8.92 18.87
C GLU A 628 80.06 9.47 19.02
N ARG A 629 79.05 8.73 18.53
CA ARG A 629 77.63 9.14 18.66
C ARG A 629 77.14 9.08 20.09
N ALA A 630 77.55 8.07 20.87
CA ALA A 630 77.24 7.97 22.28
C ALA A 630 77.85 9.16 23.06
N TRP A 631 79.10 9.51 22.75
CA TRP A 631 79.80 10.65 23.36
C TRP A 631 79.18 12.00 23.00
N ASP A 632 78.73 12.20 21.75
CA ASP A 632 78.08 13.45 21.31
C ASP A 632 76.75 13.68 22.05
N LEU A 633 75.94 12.63 22.25
CA LEU A 633 74.72 12.73 23.05
C LEU A 633 75.03 12.95 24.54
N LEU A 634 75.97 12.20 25.12
CA LEU A 634 76.41 12.34 26.51
C LEU A 634 76.88 13.76 26.82
N SER A 635 77.74 14.30 25.96
CA SER A 635 78.31 15.64 26.07
C SER A 635 77.25 16.74 25.96
N TRP A 636 76.19 16.50 25.18
CA TRP A 636 75.08 17.43 25.05
C TRP A 636 74.19 17.41 26.29
N LEU A 637 73.80 16.22 26.75
CA LEU A 637 72.96 16.01 27.93
C LEU A 637 73.60 16.61 29.19
N LYS A 638 74.90 16.37 29.43
CA LYS A 638 75.63 16.96 30.57
C LYS A 638 75.68 18.50 30.57
N ARG A 639 75.59 19.12 29.39
CA ARG A 639 75.70 20.59 29.23
C ARG A 639 74.36 21.31 29.25
N HIS A 640 73.30 20.70 28.72
CA HIS A 640 72.05 21.40 28.42
C HIS A 640 70.84 20.88 29.22
N GLU A 641 70.90 19.67 29.78
CA GLU A 641 69.82 19.12 30.59
C GLU A 641 70.23 18.94 32.06
N LYS A 642 69.35 19.36 32.97
CA LYS A 642 69.47 19.10 34.41
C LYS A 642 68.49 17.98 34.76
N GLY A 643 68.95 16.92 35.42
CA GLY A 643 68.09 15.82 35.89
C GLY A 643 68.04 14.58 34.99
N VAL A 644 69.01 14.39 34.09
CA VAL A 644 69.13 13.18 33.26
C VAL A 644 69.38 11.95 34.12
N ALA A 645 68.72 10.83 33.81
CA ALA A 645 68.84 9.59 34.56
C ALA A 645 70.31 9.13 34.65
N PRO A 646 70.83 8.85 35.86
CA PRO A 646 72.23 8.47 36.04
C PRO A 646 72.58 7.15 35.35
N GLU A 647 71.61 6.24 35.17
CA GLU A 647 71.85 5.00 34.42
C GLU A 647 72.10 5.26 32.93
N LEU A 648 71.39 6.21 32.34
CA LEU A 648 71.57 6.59 30.93
C LEU A 648 72.95 7.24 30.71
N LEU A 649 73.35 8.16 31.59
CA LEU A 649 74.66 8.80 31.51
C LEU A 649 75.80 7.77 31.62
N ARG A 650 75.68 6.84 32.56
CA ARG A 650 76.65 5.76 32.75
C ARG A 650 76.71 4.82 31.54
N LEU A 651 75.55 4.47 30.96
CA LEU A 651 75.48 3.65 29.76
C LEU A 651 76.16 4.34 28.56
N LEU A 652 75.90 5.63 28.37
CA LEU A 652 76.51 6.40 27.28
C LEU A 652 78.02 6.62 27.49
N GLU A 653 78.50 6.74 28.74
CA GLU A 653 79.93 6.75 29.07
C GLU A 653 80.60 5.41 28.73
N GLU A 654 80.01 4.30 29.15
CA GLU A 654 80.52 2.95 28.87
C GLU A 654 80.63 2.69 27.36
N LEU A 655 79.64 3.16 26.59
CA LEU A 655 79.62 3.03 25.14
C LEU A 655 80.57 3.99 24.43
N ALA A 656 80.84 5.17 24.98
CA ALA A 656 81.77 6.13 24.39
C ALA A 656 83.22 5.63 24.41
N ASP A 657 83.61 4.89 25.44
CA ASP A 657 84.98 4.39 25.65
C ASP A 657 85.22 2.98 25.08
N SER A 658 84.18 2.31 24.57
CA SER A 658 84.26 0.92 24.10
C SER A 658 84.36 0.80 22.57
N SER A 659 85.36 0.08 22.07
CA SER A 659 85.56 -0.21 20.64
C SER A 659 84.90 -1.54 20.20
N HIS A 660 84.56 -2.41 21.15
CA HIS A 660 83.73 -3.60 20.97
C HIS A 660 82.67 -3.63 22.08
N VAL A 661 81.40 -3.81 21.72
CA VAL A 661 80.27 -3.73 22.64
C VAL A 661 79.44 -5.01 22.56
N GLU A 662 79.05 -5.54 23.72
CA GLU A 662 78.18 -6.71 23.77
C GLU A 662 76.77 -6.40 23.24
N PRO A 663 76.09 -7.36 22.57
CA PRO A 663 74.74 -7.16 22.07
C PRO A 663 73.72 -6.72 23.13
N ALA A 664 73.89 -7.15 24.38
CA ALA A 664 73.02 -6.78 25.49
C ALA A 664 73.08 -5.26 25.81
N THR A 665 74.26 -4.66 25.75
CA THR A 665 74.45 -3.22 26.01
C THR A 665 73.86 -2.36 24.90
N LEU A 666 73.98 -2.79 23.64
CA LEU A 666 73.32 -2.13 22.50
C LEU A 666 71.79 -2.24 22.57
N GLN A 667 71.28 -3.36 23.09
CA GLN A 667 69.84 -3.52 23.33
C GLN A 667 69.34 -2.59 24.44
N ALA A 668 70.13 -2.39 25.50
CA ALA A 668 69.84 -1.38 26.52
C ALA A 668 69.87 0.05 25.92
N LEU A 669 70.84 0.36 25.06
CA LEU A 669 70.91 1.64 24.35
C LEU A 669 69.71 1.86 23.44
N LYS A 670 69.23 0.81 22.77
CA LYS A 670 68.01 0.87 21.94
C LYS A 670 66.79 1.25 22.76
N ILE A 671 66.58 0.61 23.90
CA ILE A 671 65.47 0.92 24.80
C ILE A 671 65.52 2.40 25.24
N TRP A 672 66.70 2.89 25.60
CA TRP A 672 66.88 4.29 25.98
C TRP A 672 66.69 5.26 24.81
N LYS A 673 67.18 4.91 23.62
CA LYS A 673 66.97 5.69 22.40
C LYS A 673 65.49 5.84 22.09
N ASP A 674 64.72 4.76 22.17
CA ASP A 674 63.29 4.75 21.89
C ASP A 674 62.54 5.62 22.92
N ARG A 675 62.84 5.48 24.22
CA ARG A 675 62.28 6.35 25.28
C ARG A 675 62.55 7.84 25.07
N LEU A 676 63.79 8.19 24.70
CA LEU A 676 64.16 9.59 24.45
C LEU A 676 63.50 10.14 23.18
N LEU A 677 63.26 9.30 22.17
CA LEU A 677 62.50 9.71 21.00
C LEU A 677 61.04 10.00 21.36
N ASP A 678 60.38 9.13 22.12
CA ASP A 678 58.98 9.31 22.51
C ASP A 678 58.76 10.59 23.33
N GLN A 679 59.69 10.95 24.21
CA GLN A 679 59.57 12.15 25.06
C GLN A 679 59.74 13.47 24.28
N HIS A 680 60.53 13.47 23.21
CA HIS A 680 60.93 14.72 22.53
C HIS A 680 60.45 14.86 21.09
N LEU A 681 59.76 13.85 20.53
CA LEU A 681 59.20 13.93 19.19
C LEU A 681 58.04 14.96 19.16
N PRO A 682 58.05 15.95 18.25
CA PRO A 682 56.91 16.84 18.08
C PRO A 682 55.72 16.04 17.56
N ASP A 683 54.52 16.25 18.12
CA ASP A 683 53.30 15.69 17.52
C ASP A 683 53.04 16.36 16.17
N TYR A 684 53.20 15.60 15.08
CA TYR A 684 53.02 16.09 13.71
C TYR A 684 51.57 15.99 13.20
N ARG A 685 50.60 15.58 14.04
CA ARG A 685 49.19 15.53 13.65
C ARG A 685 48.66 16.93 13.29
N PRO A 686 47.80 17.04 12.25
CA PRO A 686 47.08 18.27 11.91
C PRO A 686 46.38 18.89 13.12
N ALA A 687 46.28 20.23 13.18
CA ALA A 687 45.65 20.94 14.30
C ALA A 687 44.20 20.52 14.58
N ALA A 688 43.48 20.02 13.57
CA ALA A 688 42.14 19.46 13.72
C ALA A 688 42.12 18.15 14.51
N LEU A 689 43.16 17.31 14.39
CA LEU A 689 43.29 16.03 15.12
C LEU A 689 43.89 16.21 16.53
N LYS A 690 44.56 17.34 16.79
CA LYS A 690 45.08 17.70 18.12
C LYS A 690 44.04 18.27 19.08
N ARG A 691 42.87 18.66 18.54
CA ARG A 691 41.82 19.38 19.28
C ARG A 691 40.56 18.54 19.50
N GLN A 692 40.55 17.31 19.01
CA GLN A 692 39.48 16.35 19.28
C GLN A 692 39.74 15.64 20.60
N VAL A 693 38.67 15.19 21.25
CA VAL A 693 38.77 14.32 22.43
C VAL A 693 39.44 13.01 22.01
N ASP A 694 40.38 12.54 22.81
CA ASP A 694 41.08 11.29 22.57
C ASP A 694 40.18 10.07 22.86
N PRO A 695 40.55 8.85 22.41
CA PRO A 695 39.71 7.67 22.56
C PRO A 695 39.33 7.35 24.01
N ASP A 696 40.19 7.65 25.00
CA ASP A 696 39.90 7.38 26.41
C ASP A 696 38.83 8.36 26.92
N GLY A 697 38.92 9.64 26.54
CA GLY A 697 37.87 10.63 26.82
C GLY A 697 36.53 10.29 26.16
N LEU A 698 36.53 9.81 24.91
CA LEU A 698 35.32 9.35 24.23
C LEU A 698 34.70 8.13 24.93
N ALA A 699 35.52 7.17 25.36
CA ALA A 699 35.05 6.00 26.09
C ALA A 699 34.42 6.37 27.45
N LEU A 700 34.96 7.37 28.15
CA LEU A 700 34.39 7.89 29.39
C LEU A 700 33.05 8.59 29.16
N LEU A 701 32.94 9.41 28.11
CA LEU A 701 31.66 10.04 27.74
C LEU A 701 30.60 8.98 27.38
N ASP A 702 30.98 7.91 26.68
CA ASP A 702 30.09 6.79 26.34
C ASP A 702 29.70 5.93 27.56
N GLU A 703 30.56 5.85 28.58
CA GLU A 703 30.23 5.20 29.85
C GLU A 703 29.27 6.05 30.70
N VAL A 704 29.44 7.38 30.71
CA VAL A 704 28.50 8.32 31.33
C VAL A 704 27.14 8.25 30.65
N ASP A 705 27.08 8.27 29.31
CA ASP A 705 25.80 8.16 28.59
C ASP A 705 25.10 6.85 28.92
N ARG A 706 25.76 5.70 28.76
CA ARG A 706 25.18 4.38 29.08
C ARG A 706 24.67 4.29 30.51
N TYR A 707 25.37 4.92 31.45
CA TYR A 707 24.93 4.99 32.85
C TYR A 707 23.62 5.77 32.99
N LEU A 708 23.53 6.95 32.37
CA LEU A 708 22.32 7.77 32.38
C LEU A 708 21.15 7.04 31.70
N GLU A 709 21.37 6.36 30.57
CA GLU A 709 20.34 5.57 29.88
C GLU A 709 19.77 4.44 30.75
N ASP A 710 20.65 3.60 31.33
CA ASP A 710 20.23 2.46 32.18
C ASP A 710 19.46 2.91 33.43
N ARG A 711 19.86 4.04 34.02
CA ARG A 711 19.16 4.62 35.17
C ARG A 711 17.80 5.20 34.80
N MET A 712 17.70 5.89 33.66
CA MET A 712 16.46 6.47 33.18
C MET A 712 15.45 5.39 32.78
N ALA A 713 15.89 4.33 32.11
CA ALA A 713 15.05 3.20 31.73
C ALA A 713 14.34 2.51 32.92
N LYS A 714 14.96 2.56 34.11
CA LYS A 714 14.42 1.94 35.34
C LYS A 714 13.50 2.87 36.14
N ARG A 715 13.33 4.14 35.73
CA ARG A 715 12.53 5.14 36.43
C ARG A 715 11.27 5.52 35.66
N LYS A 716 10.25 6.03 36.37
CA LYS A 716 9.04 6.58 35.74
C LYS A 716 9.35 7.79 34.84
N GLN A 717 10.40 8.57 35.17
CA GLN A 717 10.89 9.68 34.36
C GLN A 717 11.46 9.24 32.99
N GLY A 718 11.77 7.95 32.80
CA GLY A 718 12.29 7.41 31.54
C GLY A 718 11.35 7.58 30.34
N VAL A 719 10.04 7.70 30.58
CA VAL A 719 9.05 7.89 29.49
C VAL A 719 9.33 9.18 28.72
N ALA A 720 9.61 10.29 29.41
CA ALA A 720 9.90 11.57 28.76
C ALA A 720 11.20 11.53 27.95
N TRP A 721 12.22 10.85 28.49
CA TRP A 721 13.52 10.68 27.84
C TRP A 721 13.43 9.83 26.57
N VAL A 722 12.67 8.72 26.59
CA VAL A 722 12.40 7.90 25.40
C VAL A 722 11.60 8.69 24.35
N LEU A 723 10.62 9.49 24.78
CA LEU A 723 9.85 10.33 23.85
C LEU A 723 10.73 11.38 23.18
N GLU A 724 11.71 11.96 23.90
CA GLU A 724 12.67 12.92 23.36
C GLU A 724 13.62 12.27 22.36
N GLN A 725 14.20 11.11 22.68
CA GLN A 725 15.00 10.34 21.72
C GLN A 725 14.21 10.00 20.45
N LEU A 726 12.93 9.64 20.60
CA LEU A 726 12.06 9.38 19.46
C LEU A 726 11.85 10.63 18.61
N VAL A 727 11.56 11.79 19.22
CA VAL A 727 11.42 13.06 18.48
C VAL A 727 12.72 13.43 17.77
N ASP A 728 13.84 13.37 18.47
CA ASP A 728 15.15 13.70 17.90
C ASP A 728 15.46 12.79 16.71
N SER A 729 15.16 11.49 16.82
CA SER A 729 15.32 10.54 15.71
C SER A 729 14.40 10.87 14.53
N LEU A 730 13.13 11.20 14.78
CA LEU A 730 12.17 11.58 13.72
C LEU A 730 12.58 12.89 13.02
N GLU A 731 13.18 13.83 13.74
CA GLU A 731 13.61 15.12 13.18
C GLU A 731 14.97 15.08 12.48
N SER A 732 15.91 14.30 13.02
CA SER A 732 17.29 14.22 12.53
C SER A 732 17.47 13.24 11.35
N ASP A 733 16.84 12.05 11.40
CA ASP A 733 16.92 11.04 10.35
C ASP A 733 15.56 10.77 9.69
N ARG A 734 15.14 11.72 8.87
CA ARG A 734 13.89 11.63 8.09
C ARG A 734 13.87 10.41 7.15
N SER A 735 15.03 9.95 6.67
CA SER A 735 15.11 8.76 5.82
C SER A 735 14.79 7.48 6.58
N ALA A 736 15.37 7.28 7.76
CA ALA A 736 15.05 6.13 8.60
C ALA A 736 13.59 6.17 9.05
N ALA A 737 13.09 7.35 9.46
CA ALA A 737 11.68 7.51 9.84
C ALA A 737 10.72 7.09 8.71
N ARG A 738 10.99 7.52 7.46
CA ARG A 738 10.21 7.11 6.28
C ARG A 738 10.28 5.60 6.03
N ALA A 739 11.47 5.00 6.17
CA ALA A 739 11.66 3.56 5.98
C ALA A 739 10.83 2.75 6.99
N VAL A 740 10.88 3.13 8.27
CA VAL A 740 10.09 2.51 9.34
C VAL A 740 8.59 2.66 9.07
N VAL A 741 8.12 3.86 8.71
CA VAL A 741 6.69 4.06 8.38
C VAL A 741 6.26 3.15 7.23
N ASN A 742 7.07 3.01 6.19
CA ASN A 742 6.75 2.11 5.06
C ASN A 742 6.76 0.64 5.44
N GLU A 743 7.66 0.22 6.33
CA GLU A 743 7.76 -1.16 6.82
C GLU A 743 6.55 -1.56 7.66
N TYR A 744 6.07 -0.68 8.54
CA TYR A 744 4.95 -0.95 9.44
C TYR A 744 3.58 -0.53 8.87
N SER A 745 3.52 0.15 7.72
CA SER A 745 2.26 0.55 7.11
C SER A 745 1.48 -0.67 6.62
N MET A 746 0.26 -0.83 7.13
CA MET A 746 -0.65 -1.89 6.68
C MET A 746 -1.22 -1.61 5.28
N VAL A 747 -1.40 -0.34 4.95
CA VAL A 747 -2.08 0.11 3.75
C VAL A 747 -1.05 0.59 2.74
N VAL A 748 -1.02 -0.02 1.56
CA VAL A 748 -0.16 0.39 0.47
C VAL A 748 -1.02 0.94 -0.65
N GLY A 749 -0.65 2.10 -1.21
CA GLY A 749 -1.34 2.69 -2.35
C GLY A 749 -0.49 2.81 -3.60
N ALA A 750 -1.04 2.32 -4.72
CA ALA A 750 -0.39 2.34 -6.03
C ALA A 750 -1.40 2.49 -7.17
N THR A 751 -1.00 3.11 -8.28
CA THR A 751 -1.85 3.04 -9.48
C THR A 751 -1.96 1.59 -9.98
N CYS A 752 -3.01 1.25 -10.74
CA CYS A 752 -3.25 -0.13 -11.19
C CYS A 752 -2.01 -0.78 -11.86
N GLN A 753 -1.29 -0.01 -12.70
CA GLN A 753 -0.06 -0.46 -13.35
C GLN A 753 1.16 -0.52 -12.42
N GLN A 754 1.25 0.38 -11.43
CA GLN A 754 2.36 0.42 -10.48
C GLN A 754 2.23 -0.63 -9.37
N ALA A 755 1.03 -1.18 -9.15
CA ALA A 755 0.81 -2.27 -8.21
C ALA A 755 1.66 -3.51 -8.53
N ALA A 756 2.00 -3.74 -9.80
CA ALA A 756 2.92 -4.80 -10.25
C ALA A 756 4.29 -4.23 -10.67
N GLY A 757 4.75 -3.16 -10.02
CA GLY A 757 6.04 -2.53 -10.27
C GLY A 757 7.15 -3.04 -9.35
N LYS A 758 8.42 -2.88 -9.77
CA LYS A 758 9.60 -3.27 -8.97
C LYS A 758 9.64 -2.69 -7.55
N GLN A 759 9.16 -1.45 -7.38
CA GLN A 759 9.07 -0.84 -6.06
C GLN A 759 8.08 -1.57 -5.14
N MET A 760 7.01 -2.14 -5.69
CA MET A 760 6.06 -2.97 -4.92
C MET A 760 6.69 -4.31 -4.53
N GLU A 761 7.42 -4.94 -5.46
CA GLU A 761 8.17 -6.17 -5.19
C GLU A 761 9.15 -5.96 -4.03
N MET A 762 9.95 -4.89 -4.08
CA MET A 762 10.91 -4.56 -3.00
C MET A 762 10.21 -4.34 -1.65
N LEU A 763 9.07 -3.64 -1.61
CA LEU A 763 8.31 -3.42 -0.37
C LEU A 763 7.76 -4.74 0.20
N LYS A 764 7.37 -5.67 -0.68
CA LYS A 764 6.86 -7.00 -0.29
C LYS A 764 7.96 -7.97 0.12
N GLU A 765 9.14 -7.92 -0.49
CA GLU A 765 10.30 -8.71 -0.09
C GLU A 765 10.77 -8.37 1.33
N VAL A 766 10.70 -7.09 1.73
CA VAL A 766 11.04 -6.67 3.09
C VAL A 766 10.04 -7.21 4.13
N SER A 767 8.75 -7.28 3.77
CA SER A 767 7.67 -7.69 4.68
C SER A 767 7.39 -9.21 4.68
N SER A 768 7.86 -9.97 3.68
CA SER A 768 7.60 -11.41 3.54
C SER A 768 8.86 -12.20 3.18
N SER A 769 9.26 -13.14 4.06
CA SER A 769 10.55 -13.85 3.96
C SER A 769 10.59 -15.01 2.95
N THR A 770 9.53 -15.25 2.17
CA THR A 770 9.44 -16.38 1.24
C THR A 770 8.43 -16.09 0.12
N ASN A 771 8.88 -16.15 -1.14
CA ASN A 771 8.20 -15.91 -2.44
C ASN A 771 8.15 -14.49 -3.00
N SER A 772 8.57 -14.37 -4.27
CA SER A 772 8.60 -13.18 -5.12
C SER A 772 7.23 -12.73 -5.67
N ASP A 773 6.12 -13.27 -5.14
CA ASP A 773 4.78 -13.02 -5.66
C ASP A 773 4.07 -11.94 -4.83
N ILE A 774 3.74 -10.81 -5.46
CA ILE A 774 3.00 -9.71 -4.81
C ILE A 774 1.55 -10.16 -4.53
N GLU A 775 1.15 -10.15 -3.26
CA GLU A 775 -0.18 -10.55 -2.82
C GLU A 775 -0.69 -9.74 -1.62
N PHE A 776 -2.01 -9.58 -1.55
CA PHE A 776 -2.71 -8.80 -0.51
C PHE A 776 -3.97 -9.55 -0.07
N ASP A 777 -4.30 -9.48 1.22
CA ASP A 777 -5.57 -10.04 1.70
C ASP A 777 -6.76 -9.31 1.10
N THR A 778 -6.71 -7.98 1.10
CA THR A 778 -7.79 -7.13 0.57
C THR A 778 -7.24 -6.14 -0.45
N VAL A 779 -7.90 -6.09 -1.61
CA VAL A 779 -7.63 -5.09 -2.65
C VAL A 779 -8.84 -4.18 -2.78
N VAL A 780 -8.65 -2.89 -2.57
CA VAL A 780 -9.65 -1.83 -2.76
C VAL A 780 -9.26 -1.04 -3.99
N ILE A 781 -10.15 -0.90 -4.97
CA ILE A 781 -9.90 -0.14 -6.18
C ILE A 781 -10.87 1.04 -6.25
N ASP A 782 -10.37 2.27 -6.08
CA ASP A 782 -11.15 3.50 -6.21
C ASP A 782 -11.16 4.03 -7.65
N GLU A 783 -12.23 4.74 -8.01
CA GLU A 783 -12.55 5.17 -9.37
C GLU A 783 -12.52 4.01 -10.40
N ALA A 784 -12.90 2.80 -9.95
CA ALA A 784 -12.82 1.58 -10.75
C ALA A 784 -13.67 1.63 -12.04
N ALA A 785 -14.76 2.40 -12.05
CA ALA A 785 -15.62 2.58 -13.24
C ALA A 785 -14.91 3.28 -14.42
N ARG A 786 -13.81 4.00 -14.16
CA ARG A 786 -13.03 4.72 -15.18
C ARG A 786 -11.80 3.94 -15.68
N ALA A 787 -11.41 2.88 -15.00
CA ALA A 787 -10.22 2.12 -15.36
C ALA A 787 -10.50 1.15 -16.53
N ASN A 788 -9.51 0.94 -17.39
CA ASN A 788 -9.56 -0.13 -18.38
C ASN A 788 -9.60 -1.50 -17.66
N PRO A 789 -10.48 -2.44 -18.07
CA PRO A 789 -10.55 -3.77 -17.46
C PRO A 789 -9.21 -4.50 -17.34
N LEU A 790 -8.33 -4.39 -18.34
CA LEU A 790 -7.00 -4.99 -18.29
C LEU A 790 -6.13 -4.43 -17.16
N ASP A 791 -6.26 -3.12 -16.89
CA ASP A 791 -5.54 -2.48 -15.80
C ASP A 791 -6.14 -2.86 -14.45
N LEU A 792 -7.47 -3.01 -14.35
CA LEU A 792 -8.15 -3.50 -13.15
C LEU A 792 -7.73 -4.93 -12.77
N PHE A 793 -7.54 -5.80 -13.77
CA PHE A 793 -7.11 -7.18 -13.54
C PHE A 793 -5.78 -7.27 -12.79
N ILE A 794 -4.89 -6.29 -12.94
CA ILE A 794 -3.58 -6.29 -12.25
C ILE A 794 -3.76 -6.33 -10.73
N PRO A 795 -4.31 -5.31 -10.05
CA PRO A 795 -4.53 -5.36 -8.63
C PRO A 795 -5.55 -6.43 -8.23
N MET A 796 -6.59 -6.70 -9.02
CA MET A 796 -7.57 -7.76 -8.72
C MET A 796 -6.91 -9.14 -8.61
N SER A 797 -5.93 -9.43 -9.47
CA SER A 797 -5.20 -10.70 -9.47
C SER A 797 -4.33 -10.91 -8.23
N MET A 798 -4.06 -9.85 -7.45
CA MET A 798 -3.23 -9.91 -6.23
C MET A 798 -4.04 -10.20 -4.96
N ALA A 799 -5.38 -10.18 -5.04
CA ALA A 799 -6.25 -10.40 -3.90
C ALA A 799 -6.31 -11.88 -3.50
N LYS A 800 -6.08 -12.18 -2.22
CA LYS A 800 -6.31 -13.52 -1.64
C LYS A 800 -7.73 -13.69 -1.13
N ARG A 801 -8.22 -12.71 -0.38
CA ARG A 801 -9.45 -12.86 0.41
C ARG A 801 -10.61 -12.14 -0.24
N ARG A 802 -10.44 -10.90 -0.69
CA ARG A 802 -11.53 -10.12 -1.28
C ARG A 802 -11.08 -8.95 -2.16
N ILE A 803 -11.99 -8.51 -3.01
CA ILE A 803 -11.86 -7.32 -3.87
C ILE A 803 -13.01 -6.36 -3.56
N VAL A 804 -12.71 -5.07 -3.42
CA VAL A 804 -13.73 -4.02 -3.25
C VAL A 804 -13.56 -3.00 -4.36
N LEU A 805 -14.52 -2.94 -5.27
CA LEU A 805 -14.56 -1.95 -6.34
C LEU A 805 -15.39 -0.76 -5.89
N VAL A 806 -14.77 0.42 -5.87
CA VAL A 806 -15.42 1.68 -5.50
C VAL A 806 -15.43 2.58 -6.73
N GLY A 807 -16.60 3.10 -7.10
CA GLY A 807 -16.75 3.86 -8.34
C GLY A 807 -18.14 4.39 -8.58
N ASP A 808 -18.36 4.92 -9.78
CA ASP A 808 -19.66 5.41 -10.25
C ASP A 808 -19.72 5.28 -11.78
N ASP A 809 -20.45 4.28 -12.28
CA ASP A 809 -20.64 4.01 -13.71
C ASP A 809 -21.49 5.07 -14.43
N ARG A 810 -22.10 6.00 -13.68
CA ARG A 810 -22.81 7.17 -14.22
C ARG A 810 -21.95 8.43 -14.32
N GLN A 811 -20.69 8.35 -13.89
CA GLN A 811 -19.66 9.37 -14.16
C GLN A 811 -18.78 8.95 -15.34
N LEU A 812 -17.60 9.53 -15.52
CA LEU A 812 -16.78 9.34 -16.72
C LEU A 812 -16.52 7.85 -17.00
N PRO A 813 -16.84 7.37 -18.22
CA PRO A 813 -16.60 5.99 -18.58
C PRO A 813 -15.10 5.72 -18.69
N HIS A 814 -14.74 4.44 -18.71
CA HIS A 814 -13.41 4.00 -19.06
C HIS A 814 -12.98 4.49 -20.46
N MET A 815 -11.71 4.85 -20.61
CA MET A 815 -11.17 5.38 -21.85
C MET A 815 -10.72 4.22 -22.74
N LEU A 816 -11.44 4.00 -23.85
CA LEU A 816 -11.03 3.10 -24.93
C LEU A 816 -10.54 3.91 -26.12
N GLU A 817 -9.61 3.35 -26.88
CA GLU A 817 -9.17 3.95 -28.13
C GLU A 817 -10.22 3.69 -29.22
N PRO A 818 -10.86 4.72 -29.79
CA PRO A 818 -11.96 4.56 -30.76
C PRO A 818 -11.57 3.74 -31.99
N ASP A 819 -10.32 3.86 -32.42
CA ASP A 819 -9.84 3.17 -33.63
C ASP A 819 -9.67 1.66 -33.41
N ILE A 820 -9.32 1.24 -32.19
CA ILE A 820 -9.21 -0.19 -31.84
C ILE A 820 -10.61 -0.82 -31.78
N GLU A 821 -11.61 -0.10 -31.26
CA GLU A 821 -13.01 -0.55 -31.25
C GLU A 821 -13.50 -0.82 -32.68
N GLY A 822 -13.27 0.12 -33.60
CA GLY A 822 -13.66 -0.03 -35.00
C GLY A 822 -12.99 -1.22 -35.69
N GLN A 823 -11.67 -1.39 -35.49
CA GLN A 823 -10.92 -2.52 -36.06
C GLN A 823 -11.40 -3.87 -35.52
N LEU A 824 -11.65 -3.97 -34.21
CA LEU A 824 -12.14 -5.21 -33.60
C LEU A 824 -13.54 -5.58 -34.12
N GLN A 825 -14.40 -4.59 -34.34
CA GLN A 825 -15.72 -4.80 -34.91
C GLN A 825 -15.66 -5.30 -36.36
N GLU A 826 -14.77 -4.73 -37.18
CA GLU A 826 -14.60 -5.09 -38.59
C GLU A 826 -13.91 -6.45 -38.79
N GLU A 827 -12.86 -6.76 -38.02
CA GLU A 827 -12.02 -7.95 -38.23
C GLU A 827 -12.58 -9.23 -37.59
N HIS A 828 -13.31 -9.13 -36.48
CA HIS A 828 -13.74 -10.29 -35.68
C HIS A 828 -15.25 -10.54 -35.68
N GLU A 829 -16.01 -9.83 -36.52
CA GLU A 829 -17.49 -9.97 -36.63
C GLU A 829 -18.18 -10.04 -35.26
N LEU A 830 -17.78 -9.15 -34.34
CA LEU A 830 -18.30 -9.16 -32.97
C LEU A 830 -19.82 -9.06 -32.98
N THR A 831 -20.48 -9.96 -32.25
CA THR A 831 -21.93 -9.93 -32.03
C THR A 831 -22.34 -8.65 -31.30
N GLU A 832 -23.60 -8.23 -31.45
CA GLU A 832 -24.12 -7.05 -30.73
C GLU A 832 -23.92 -7.13 -29.21
N LEU A 833 -24.02 -8.34 -28.63
CA LEU A 833 -23.77 -8.61 -27.22
C LEU A 833 -22.30 -8.37 -26.83
N GLN A 834 -21.35 -8.75 -27.69
CA GLN A 834 -19.92 -8.52 -27.46
C GLN A 834 -19.57 -7.02 -27.56
N LEU A 835 -20.16 -6.31 -28.52
CA LEU A 835 -20.00 -4.86 -28.65
C LEU A 835 -20.58 -4.10 -27.46
N ALA A 836 -21.76 -4.51 -26.98
CA ALA A 836 -22.35 -3.95 -25.76
C ALA A 836 -21.45 -4.23 -24.53
N ALA A 837 -20.93 -5.45 -24.41
CA ALA A 837 -20.00 -5.81 -23.34
C ALA A 837 -18.67 -5.04 -23.40
N PHE A 838 -18.21 -4.70 -24.60
CA PHE A 838 -17.01 -3.90 -24.83
C PHE A 838 -17.21 -2.43 -24.45
N ARG A 839 -18.41 -1.87 -24.72
CA ARG A 839 -18.78 -0.49 -24.36
C ARG A 839 -19.13 -0.30 -22.89
N SER A 840 -19.63 -1.33 -22.23
CA SER A 840 -19.90 -1.31 -20.79
C SER A 840 -18.60 -1.38 -19.98
N SER A 841 -18.47 -0.58 -18.92
CA SER A 841 -17.32 -0.73 -18.02
C SER A 841 -17.37 -2.08 -17.29
N LEU A 842 -16.21 -2.64 -16.92
CA LEU A 842 -16.18 -3.85 -16.07
C LEU A 842 -16.96 -3.63 -14.77
N PHE A 843 -16.93 -2.43 -14.21
CA PHE A 843 -17.67 -2.06 -13.01
C PHE A 843 -19.19 -2.21 -13.20
N GLU A 844 -19.73 -1.67 -14.28
CA GLU A 844 -21.16 -1.79 -14.63
C GLU A 844 -21.56 -3.24 -14.89
N ARG A 845 -20.75 -3.97 -15.68
CA ARG A 845 -20.98 -5.38 -15.97
C ARG A 845 -21.01 -6.22 -14.69
N MET A 846 -20.04 -6.02 -13.80
CA MET A 846 -20.00 -6.73 -12.52
C MET A 846 -21.16 -6.31 -11.62
N ARG A 847 -21.56 -5.04 -11.60
CA ARG A 847 -22.74 -4.57 -10.85
C ARG A 847 -24.00 -5.37 -11.22
N VAL A 848 -24.30 -5.47 -12.51
CA VAL A 848 -25.48 -6.23 -12.98
C VAL A 848 -25.36 -7.70 -12.60
N LYS A 849 -24.21 -8.34 -12.86
CA LYS A 849 -23.99 -9.76 -12.55
C LYS A 849 -24.10 -10.08 -11.07
N LEU A 850 -23.52 -9.27 -10.20
CA LEU A 850 -23.55 -9.49 -8.76
C LEU A 850 -24.96 -9.31 -8.18
N LEU A 851 -25.77 -8.39 -8.74
CA LEU A 851 -27.18 -8.25 -8.37
C LEU A 851 -27.99 -9.50 -8.75
N ASP A 852 -27.68 -10.14 -9.88
CA ASP A 852 -28.31 -11.39 -10.28
C ASP A 852 -27.84 -12.58 -9.43
N LEU A 853 -26.59 -12.58 -8.99
CA LEU A 853 -26.07 -13.57 -8.03
C LEU A 853 -26.68 -13.42 -6.64
N GLU A 854 -26.87 -12.19 -6.15
CA GLU A 854 -27.54 -11.91 -4.86
C GLU A 854 -28.95 -12.52 -4.82
N LYS A 855 -29.67 -12.57 -5.95
CA LYS A 855 -30.99 -13.24 -6.02
C LYS A 855 -30.90 -14.76 -5.84
N GLN A 856 -29.75 -15.37 -6.13
CA GLN A 856 -29.54 -16.81 -6.07
C GLN A 856 -29.01 -17.26 -4.70
N ASP A 857 -28.03 -16.55 -4.13
CA ASP A 857 -27.36 -16.94 -2.89
C ASP A 857 -27.74 -16.08 -1.67
N SER A 858 -28.52 -15.02 -1.86
CA SER A 858 -28.90 -14.05 -0.81
C SER A 858 -27.71 -13.33 -0.16
N ILE A 859 -26.56 -13.28 -0.81
CA ILE A 859 -25.36 -12.56 -0.34
C ILE A 859 -25.29 -11.21 -1.04
N ARG A 860 -25.44 -10.15 -0.24
CA ARG A 860 -25.32 -8.78 -0.74
C ARG A 860 -23.89 -8.45 -1.11
N ARG A 861 -23.71 -7.99 -2.35
CA ARG A 861 -22.40 -7.58 -2.91
C ARG A 861 -22.40 -6.18 -3.49
N VAL A 862 -23.56 -5.58 -3.73
CA VAL A 862 -23.67 -4.26 -4.35
C VAL A 862 -24.39 -3.30 -3.41
N VAL A 863 -23.75 -2.16 -3.11
CA VAL A 863 -24.35 -1.09 -2.31
C VAL A 863 -24.12 0.25 -2.98
N MET A 864 -25.19 1.02 -3.15
CA MET A 864 -25.12 2.43 -3.54
C MET A 864 -25.22 3.33 -2.31
N LEU A 865 -24.30 4.29 -2.19
CA LEU A 865 -24.39 5.37 -1.23
C LEU A 865 -25.44 6.36 -1.71
N ASP A 866 -26.43 6.66 -0.87
CA ASP A 866 -27.62 7.43 -1.23
C ASP A 866 -27.66 8.83 -0.62
N THR A 867 -26.64 9.27 0.12
CA THR A 867 -26.67 10.57 0.82
C THR A 867 -25.47 11.41 0.44
N GLN A 868 -25.68 12.54 -0.23
CA GLN A 868 -24.63 13.47 -0.69
C GLN A 868 -24.47 14.67 0.26
N PHE A 869 -23.22 15.12 0.44
CA PHE A 869 -22.85 16.23 1.33
C PHE A 869 -22.20 17.42 0.60
N ARG A 870 -22.16 17.39 -0.75
CA ARG A 870 -21.45 18.35 -1.59
C ARG A 870 -22.33 19.51 -2.04
N MET A 871 -23.49 19.21 -2.61
CA MET A 871 -24.34 20.13 -3.36
C MET A 871 -25.51 20.63 -2.51
N HIS A 872 -25.99 21.84 -2.80
CA HIS A 872 -27.29 22.30 -2.30
C HIS A 872 -28.42 21.30 -2.64
N PRO A 873 -29.42 21.08 -1.75
CA PRO A 873 -30.46 20.06 -1.94
C PRO A 873 -31.20 20.10 -3.27
N VAL A 874 -31.51 21.28 -3.79
CA VAL A 874 -32.16 21.46 -5.10
C VAL A 874 -31.30 20.89 -6.25
N LEU A 875 -29.99 21.17 -6.25
CA LEU A 875 -29.06 20.66 -7.25
C LEU A 875 -28.81 19.16 -7.07
N GLY A 876 -28.73 18.69 -5.82
CA GLY A 876 -28.64 17.26 -5.50
C GLY A 876 -29.83 16.47 -6.02
N ASN A 877 -31.04 16.97 -5.81
CA ASN A 877 -32.29 16.37 -6.32
C ASN A 877 -32.34 16.39 -7.86
N PHE A 878 -31.85 17.46 -8.50
CA PHE A 878 -31.73 17.54 -9.95
C PHE A 878 -30.80 16.44 -10.48
N VAL A 879 -29.60 16.30 -9.90
CA VAL A 879 -28.63 15.26 -10.27
C VAL A 879 -29.21 13.85 -10.03
N SER A 880 -29.90 13.64 -8.90
CA SER A 880 -30.58 12.38 -8.57
C SER A 880 -31.53 11.94 -9.68
N LYS A 881 -32.47 12.82 -10.07
CA LYS A 881 -33.52 12.51 -11.04
C LYS A 881 -33.00 12.21 -12.43
N HIS A 882 -32.03 13.00 -12.90
CA HIS A 882 -31.60 12.98 -14.30
C HIS A 882 -30.42 12.05 -14.60
N PHE A 883 -29.73 11.52 -13.58
CA PHE A 883 -28.57 10.64 -13.79
C PHE A 883 -28.62 9.31 -13.03
N TYR A 884 -29.45 9.20 -11.98
CA TYR A 884 -29.53 7.99 -11.16
C TYR A 884 -30.93 7.36 -11.20
N GLU A 885 -31.98 8.11 -10.85
CA GLU A 885 -33.35 7.57 -10.80
C GLU A 885 -33.85 7.13 -12.17
N CYS A 886 -33.51 7.87 -13.24
CA CYS A 886 -33.83 7.50 -14.62
C CYS A 886 -33.20 6.16 -15.05
N GLU A 887 -32.18 5.72 -14.34
CA GLU A 887 -31.44 4.48 -14.57
C GLU A 887 -31.79 3.38 -13.54
N ASN A 888 -32.85 3.59 -12.76
CA ASN A 888 -33.27 2.73 -11.64
C ASN A 888 -32.18 2.56 -10.55
N LEU A 889 -31.25 3.50 -10.44
CA LEU A 889 -30.34 3.65 -9.31
C LEU A 889 -31.04 4.57 -8.30
N GLY A 890 -31.22 4.12 -7.07
CA GLY A 890 -32.12 4.76 -6.08
C GLY A 890 -31.89 6.27 -5.84
N VAL A 891 -32.81 6.88 -5.08
CA VAL A 891 -32.83 8.33 -4.85
C VAL A 891 -31.60 8.81 -4.07
N LEU A 892 -30.99 9.91 -4.51
CA LEU A 892 -29.92 10.61 -3.80
C LEU A 892 -30.50 11.69 -2.88
N HIS A 893 -30.33 11.50 -1.58
CA HIS A 893 -30.70 12.41 -0.52
C HIS A 893 -29.59 13.42 -0.20
N SER A 894 -29.97 14.55 0.42
CA SER A 894 -29.01 15.58 0.84
C SER A 894 -28.75 15.50 2.34
N GLY A 895 -27.48 15.27 2.70
CA GLY A 895 -27.03 15.17 4.10
C GLY A 895 -26.74 16.52 4.77
N ARG A 896 -26.78 17.63 4.02
CA ARG A 896 -26.62 19.00 4.54
C ARG A 896 -27.87 19.83 4.21
N PRO A 897 -28.28 20.73 5.12
CA PRO A 897 -29.43 21.58 4.89
C PRO A 897 -29.08 22.74 3.93
N ALA A 898 -30.11 23.37 3.35
CA ALA A 898 -29.97 24.41 2.31
C ALA A 898 -29.12 25.62 2.77
N GLU A 899 -29.27 26.00 4.04
CA GLU A 899 -28.62 27.15 4.68
C GLU A 899 -27.09 27.01 4.67
N ALA A 900 -26.59 25.78 4.62
CA ALA A 900 -25.15 25.48 4.61
C ALA A 900 -24.44 25.86 3.30
N PHE A 901 -25.20 26.26 2.27
CA PHE A 901 -24.69 26.59 0.94
C PHE A 901 -25.00 28.03 0.49
N VAL A 902 -25.58 28.84 1.37
CA VAL A 902 -25.93 30.23 1.05
C VAL A 902 -24.68 31.09 0.97
N PHE A 903 -24.63 31.99 -0.01
CA PHE A 903 -23.56 32.97 -0.11
C PHE A 903 -23.51 33.93 1.09
N SER A 904 -22.31 34.33 1.52
CA SER A 904 -22.16 35.27 2.62
C SER A 904 -22.78 36.64 2.29
N GLN A 905 -23.31 37.33 3.30
CA GLN A 905 -23.85 38.69 3.10
C GLN A 905 -22.80 39.68 2.58
N GLU A 906 -21.54 39.47 2.93
CA GLU A 906 -20.41 40.26 2.42
C GLU A 906 -20.20 40.05 0.92
N LEU A 907 -20.28 38.80 0.43
CA LEU A 907 -20.19 38.53 -1.00
C LEU A 907 -21.36 39.17 -1.75
N LEU A 908 -22.59 39.01 -1.22
CA LEU A 908 -23.78 39.59 -1.82
C LEU A 908 -23.72 41.13 -1.87
N SER A 909 -23.21 41.79 -0.83
CA SER A 909 -23.08 43.26 -0.84
C SER A 909 -22.06 43.74 -1.87
N ARG A 910 -20.92 43.04 -2.00
CA ARG A 910 -19.87 43.35 -2.98
C ARG A 910 -20.30 43.10 -4.44
N LEU A 911 -21.24 42.19 -4.69
CA LEU A 911 -21.81 41.97 -6.02
C LEU A 911 -22.69 43.14 -6.52
N GLY A 912 -23.13 44.04 -5.63
CA GLY A 912 -23.94 45.20 -6.00
C GLY A 912 -25.25 44.79 -6.69
N PRO A 913 -25.61 45.36 -7.86
CA PRO A 913 -26.84 45.01 -8.58
C PRO A 913 -26.95 43.52 -8.96
N LEU A 914 -25.83 42.83 -9.12
CA LEU A 914 -25.83 41.40 -9.47
C LEU A 914 -26.34 40.54 -8.32
N ALA A 915 -26.32 41.05 -7.08
CA ALA A 915 -26.72 40.31 -5.89
C ALA A 915 -28.13 39.71 -5.98
N GLU A 916 -29.05 40.36 -6.68
CA GLU A 916 -30.42 39.84 -6.90
C GLU A 916 -30.40 38.49 -7.63
N SER A 917 -29.46 38.30 -8.56
CA SER A 917 -29.33 37.07 -9.33
C SER A 917 -28.62 35.93 -8.58
N TYR A 918 -28.06 36.21 -7.40
CA TYR A 918 -27.35 35.23 -6.57
C TYR A 918 -28.04 34.98 -5.22
N ARG A 919 -28.81 35.95 -4.71
CA ARG A 919 -29.53 35.84 -3.44
C ARG A 919 -30.65 34.82 -3.54
N GLY A 920 -30.56 33.73 -2.78
CA GLY A 920 -31.57 32.68 -2.76
C GLY A 920 -31.60 31.78 -4.01
N HIS A 921 -30.74 32.04 -5.00
CA HIS A 921 -30.63 31.26 -6.22
C HIS A 921 -29.44 30.29 -6.15
N VAL A 922 -29.62 29.10 -6.71
CA VAL A 922 -28.61 28.02 -6.72
C VAL A 922 -28.25 27.57 -8.14
N CYS A 923 -29.00 28.03 -9.13
CA CYS A 923 -28.74 27.74 -10.54
C CYS A 923 -28.97 28.99 -11.38
N GLN A 924 -28.24 29.11 -12.48
CA GLN A 924 -28.40 30.23 -13.39
C GLN A 924 -28.08 29.87 -14.84
N TRP A 925 -28.79 30.51 -15.75
CA TRP A 925 -28.44 30.55 -17.16
C TRP A 925 -28.03 31.97 -17.56
N ILE A 926 -26.88 32.12 -18.19
CA ILE A 926 -26.46 33.37 -18.84
C ILE A 926 -26.62 33.16 -20.34
N ASP A 927 -27.64 33.80 -20.92
CA ASP A 927 -27.94 33.65 -22.32
C ASP A 927 -26.93 34.39 -23.19
N VAL A 928 -26.36 33.66 -24.14
CA VAL A 928 -25.50 34.19 -25.20
C VAL A 928 -26.15 33.75 -26.51
N PRO A 929 -27.06 34.55 -27.08
CA PRO A 929 -27.79 34.21 -28.29
C PRO A 929 -26.88 33.96 -29.49
N ALA A 930 -27.26 33.04 -30.39
CA ALA A 930 -26.53 32.77 -31.63
C ALA A 930 -26.27 34.03 -32.49
N VAL A 931 -27.14 35.04 -32.40
CA VAL A 931 -27.01 36.31 -33.15
C VAL A 931 -25.79 37.14 -32.74
N GLN A 932 -25.27 36.96 -31.52
CA GLN A 932 -24.07 37.67 -31.04
C GLN A 932 -22.76 37.02 -31.51
N GLY A 933 -22.85 35.82 -32.08
CA GLY A 933 -21.70 35.05 -32.53
C GLY A 933 -21.98 33.56 -32.40
N ARG A 934 -21.79 32.81 -33.49
CA ARG A 934 -21.91 31.35 -33.51
C ARG A 934 -20.58 30.68 -33.20
N ASP A 935 -20.66 29.40 -32.85
CA ASP A 935 -19.47 28.57 -32.67
C ASP A 935 -18.74 28.30 -34.00
N GLN A 936 -17.42 28.24 -33.91
CA GLN A 936 -16.50 28.06 -35.02
C GLN A 936 -15.58 26.87 -34.77
N ARG A 937 -15.09 26.22 -35.83
CA ARG A 937 -14.09 25.16 -35.72
C ARG A 937 -12.69 25.75 -35.56
N ARG A 938 -11.90 25.18 -34.64
CA ARG A 938 -10.47 25.45 -34.47
C ARG A 938 -9.75 24.11 -34.38
N GLY A 939 -9.10 23.71 -35.47
CA GLY A 939 -8.60 22.33 -35.62
C GLY A 939 -9.75 21.32 -35.61
N THR A 940 -9.61 20.27 -34.81
CA THR A 940 -10.64 19.23 -34.58
C THR A 940 -11.70 19.63 -33.53
N SER A 941 -11.51 20.76 -32.83
CA SER A 941 -12.36 21.22 -31.73
C SER A 941 -13.22 22.44 -32.13
N ARG A 942 -14.01 22.97 -31.19
CA ARG A 942 -14.88 24.15 -31.39
C ARG A 942 -14.63 25.24 -30.36
N ILE A 943 -14.84 26.49 -30.77
CA ILE A 943 -14.74 27.68 -29.94
C ILE A 943 -15.92 28.61 -30.16
N ARG A 944 -16.20 29.44 -29.17
CA ARG A 944 -17.15 30.55 -29.25
C ARG A 944 -16.63 31.74 -28.46
N GLU A 945 -16.12 32.75 -29.19
CA GLU A 945 -15.41 33.88 -28.58
C GLU A 945 -16.28 34.72 -27.64
N ILE A 946 -17.51 35.04 -28.06
CA ILE A 946 -18.42 35.86 -27.26
C ILE A 946 -18.77 35.18 -25.92
N GLU A 947 -18.92 33.84 -25.94
CA GLU A 947 -19.17 33.05 -24.74
C GLU A 947 -17.95 33.01 -23.82
N ALA A 948 -16.75 32.83 -24.39
CA ALA A 948 -15.49 32.87 -23.63
C ALA A 948 -15.24 34.23 -22.97
N GLN A 949 -15.55 35.33 -23.67
CA GLN A 949 -15.46 36.68 -23.10
C GLN A 949 -16.45 36.86 -21.95
N ARG A 950 -17.72 36.47 -22.14
CA ARG A 950 -18.76 36.57 -21.12
C ARG A 950 -18.40 35.79 -19.85
N LEU A 951 -17.83 34.59 -20.02
CA LEU A 951 -17.30 33.78 -18.92
C LEU A 951 -16.18 34.50 -18.17
N ALA A 952 -15.19 35.05 -18.90
CA ALA A 952 -14.09 35.78 -18.28
C ALA A 952 -14.58 36.99 -17.46
N ASP A 953 -15.53 37.75 -18.01
CA ASP A 953 -16.11 38.92 -17.32
C ASP A 953 -16.88 38.51 -16.05
N GLU A 954 -17.61 37.40 -16.08
CA GLU A 954 -18.35 36.91 -14.90
C GLU A 954 -17.42 36.37 -13.81
N VAL A 955 -16.36 35.67 -14.19
CA VAL A 955 -15.33 35.17 -13.26
C VAL A 955 -14.64 36.33 -12.54
N VAL A 956 -14.31 37.42 -13.23
CA VAL A 956 -13.72 38.62 -12.63
C VAL A 956 -14.62 39.18 -11.53
N LYS A 957 -15.92 39.34 -11.83
CA LYS A 957 -16.91 39.86 -10.85
C LYS A 957 -17.04 38.95 -9.64
N LEU A 958 -17.14 37.64 -9.85
CA LEU A 958 -17.25 36.64 -8.78
C LEU A 958 -16.01 36.62 -7.89
N MET A 959 -14.81 36.60 -8.49
CA MET A 959 -13.55 36.55 -7.75
C MET A 959 -13.27 37.84 -6.98
N GLN A 960 -13.64 39.01 -7.54
CA GLN A 960 -13.56 40.30 -6.85
C GLN A 960 -14.52 40.36 -5.66
N ALA A 961 -15.78 39.95 -5.85
CA ALA A 961 -16.78 39.98 -4.79
C ALA A 961 -16.54 38.92 -3.70
N GLY A 962 -16.10 37.72 -4.08
CA GLY A 962 -15.90 36.59 -3.18
C GLY A 962 -14.62 36.64 -2.33
N GLY A 963 -13.73 37.60 -2.59
CA GLY A 963 -12.47 37.74 -1.87
C GLY A 963 -11.61 36.47 -1.93
N GLU A 964 -10.86 36.18 -0.88
CA GLU A 964 -9.99 34.99 -0.83
C GLU A 964 -10.72 33.68 -0.57
N ALA A 965 -11.97 33.70 -0.11
CA ALA A 965 -12.68 32.51 0.37
C ALA A 965 -13.42 31.73 -0.73
N LEU A 966 -13.85 32.40 -1.82
CA LEU A 966 -14.65 31.79 -2.87
C LEU A 966 -13.80 31.00 -3.87
N SER A 967 -14.18 29.76 -4.17
CA SER A 967 -13.59 28.96 -5.25
C SER A 967 -14.49 28.86 -6.48
N VAL A 968 -13.88 29.01 -7.67
CA VAL A 968 -14.55 29.08 -8.97
C VAL A 968 -13.94 28.07 -9.95
N GLY A 969 -14.80 27.22 -10.52
CA GLY A 969 -14.43 26.27 -11.56
C GLY A 969 -15.11 26.59 -12.89
N ILE A 970 -14.37 26.57 -14.00
CA ILE A 970 -14.93 26.73 -15.35
C ILE A 970 -14.73 25.45 -16.16
N ILE A 971 -15.85 24.87 -16.57
CA ILE A 971 -15.91 23.60 -17.30
C ILE A 971 -16.38 23.86 -18.73
N THR A 972 -15.72 23.22 -19.69
CA THR A 972 -16.18 23.15 -21.08
C THR A 972 -15.97 21.76 -21.67
N PHE A 973 -16.76 21.38 -22.67
CA PHE A 973 -16.61 20.10 -23.37
C PHE A 973 -15.56 20.15 -24.49
N TYR A 974 -15.03 21.34 -24.82
CA TYR A 974 -14.16 21.55 -25.97
C TYR A 974 -12.79 22.09 -25.56
N ALA A 975 -11.72 21.35 -25.87
CA ALA A 975 -10.36 21.74 -25.52
C ALA A 975 -9.95 23.11 -26.09
N ALA A 976 -10.32 23.42 -27.33
CA ALA A 976 -10.01 24.74 -27.91
C ALA A 976 -10.76 25.88 -27.21
N GLN A 977 -11.98 25.62 -26.69
CA GLN A 977 -12.71 26.61 -25.90
C GLN A 977 -12.03 26.82 -24.54
N ARG A 978 -11.53 25.77 -23.89
CA ARG A 978 -10.77 25.86 -22.64
C ARG A 978 -9.58 26.82 -22.83
N ASP A 979 -8.81 26.59 -23.88
CA ASP A 979 -7.61 27.39 -24.17
C ASP A 979 -7.97 28.85 -24.44
N LEU A 980 -9.07 29.09 -25.17
CA LEU A 980 -9.59 30.43 -25.43
C LEU A 980 -10.06 31.12 -24.14
N ILE A 981 -10.77 30.42 -23.25
CA ILE A 981 -11.21 30.97 -21.96
C ILE A 981 -9.98 31.36 -21.11
N MET A 982 -8.95 30.50 -21.05
CA MET A 982 -7.72 30.81 -20.33
C MET A 982 -7.00 32.03 -20.93
N GLU A 983 -6.96 32.14 -22.26
CA GLU A 983 -6.40 33.29 -22.96
C GLU A 983 -7.16 34.58 -22.62
N LYS A 984 -8.50 34.55 -22.60
CA LYS A 984 -9.34 35.69 -22.21
C LYS A 984 -9.14 36.07 -20.74
N LEU A 985 -9.01 35.10 -19.84
CA LEU A 985 -8.72 35.34 -18.43
C LEU A 985 -7.32 35.92 -18.21
N ALA A 986 -6.33 35.57 -19.05
CA ALA A 986 -5.00 36.16 -18.98
C ALA A 986 -4.99 37.66 -19.32
N GLN A 987 -5.98 38.12 -20.09
CA GLN A 987 -6.17 39.54 -20.43
C GLN A 987 -6.86 40.32 -19.31
N GLN A 988 -7.54 39.63 -18.38
CA GLN A 988 -8.26 40.23 -17.25
C GLN A 988 -7.37 40.35 -16.01
N LYS A 989 -7.59 41.41 -15.22
CA LYS A 989 -6.83 41.69 -13.99
C LYS A 989 -7.74 41.97 -12.81
N ILE A 990 -7.35 41.48 -11.63
CA ILE A 990 -7.95 41.84 -10.33
C ILE A 990 -6.85 42.53 -9.52
N ASP A 991 -7.11 43.75 -9.07
CA ASP A 991 -6.17 44.58 -8.29
C ASP A 991 -4.77 44.71 -8.94
N GLY A 992 -4.75 44.78 -10.28
CA GLY A 992 -3.51 44.87 -11.07
C GLY A 992 -2.83 43.53 -11.39
N THR A 993 -3.25 42.43 -10.75
CA THR A 993 -2.70 41.08 -11.01
C THR A 993 -3.51 40.35 -12.07
N PRO A 994 -2.88 39.75 -13.11
CA PRO A 994 -3.59 38.94 -14.09
C PRO A 994 -4.12 37.63 -13.47
N LEU A 995 -5.30 37.18 -13.90
CA LEU A 995 -5.89 35.93 -13.41
C LEU A 995 -5.12 34.68 -13.86
N MET A 996 -4.59 34.72 -15.10
CA MET A 996 -3.83 33.63 -15.71
C MET A 996 -2.48 34.13 -16.22
N VAL A 997 -1.47 33.27 -16.21
CA VAL A 997 -0.12 33.52 -16.73
C VAL A 997 0.28 32.46 -17.73
N LYS A 998 0.95 32.88 -18.81
CA LYS A 998 1.48 31.98 -19.83
C LYS A 998 2.85 31.44 -19.39
N ARG A 999 2.98 30.12 -19.29
CA ARG A 999 4.23 29.38 -19.02
C ARG A 999 4.52 28.43 -20.19
N GLU A 1000 5.68 27.76 -20.17
CA GLU A 1000 6.15 26.88 -21.26
C GLU A 1000 5.15 25.75 -21.62
N GLY A 1001 4.25 25.37 -20.70
CA GLY A 1001 3.22 24.35 -20.91
C GLY A 1001 1.80 24.86 -21.22
N GLY A 1002 1.58 26.18 -21.33
CA GLY A 1002 0.25 26.77 -21.57
C GLY A 1002 -0.11 27.88 -20.58
N TYR A 1003 -1.40 28.16 -20.43
CA TYR A 1003 -1.90 29.11 -19.43
C TYR A 1003 -2.20 28.40 -18.12
N GLU A 1004 -1.77 28.99 -17.00
CA GLU A 1004 -2.06 28.52 -15.65
C GLU A 1004 -2.56 29.66 -14.76
N PRO A 1005 -3.37 29.38 -13.71
CA PRO A 1005 -3.76 30.39 -12.75
C PRO A 1005 -2.53 31.04 -12.10
N HIS A 1006 -2.56 32.36 -11.95
CA HIS A 1006 -1.53 33.06 -11.20
C HIS A 1006 -1.49 32.58 -9.74
N GLU A 1007 -0.30 32.57 -9.10
CA GLU A 1007 -0.11 31.98 -7.76
C GLU A 1007 -1.09 32.52 -6.71
N GLN A 1008 -1.44 33.81 -6.79
CA GLN A 1008 -2.44 34.47 -5.91
C GLN A 1008 -3.88 33.94 -6.05
N PHE A 1009 -4.23 33.38 -7.22
CA PHE A 1009 -5.56 32.87 -7.54
C PHE A 1009 -5.59 31.34 -7.66
N LYS A 1010 -4.46 30.68 -7.44
CA LYS A 1010 -4.32 29.23 -7.59
C LYS A 1010 -4.92 28.48 -6.41
N LEU A 1011 -4.67 28.92 -5.18
CA LEU A 1011 -5.12 28.28 -3.95
C LEU A 1011 -5.90 29.25 -3.06
N THR A 1012 -6.84 28.71 -2.30
CA THR A 1012 -7.54 29.38 -1.20
C THR A 1012 -7.39 28.56 0.07
N ARG A 1013 -7.44 29.20 1.24
CA ARG A 1013 -7.42 28.53 2.55
C ARG A 1013 -8.78 28.65 3.19
N LYS A 1014 -9.44 27.52 3.43
CA LYS A 1014 -10.72 27.46 4.14
C LYS A 1014 -10.53 26.92 5.54
N VAL A 1015 -11.13 27.61 6.51
CA VAL A 1015 -11.22 27.13 7.89
C VAL A 1015 -12.43 26.21 7.98
N GLN A 1016 -12.20 24.95 8.36
CA GLN A 1016 -13.25 23.99 8.62
C GLN A 1016 -13.94 24.27 9.96
N ALA A 1017 -15.10 23.64 10.18
CA ALA A 1017 -15.86 23.77 11.42
C ALA A 1017 -15.10 23.27 12.67
N ASP A 1018 -14.09 22.42 12.49
CA ASP A 1018 -13.21 21.90 13.55
C ASP A 1018 -11.97 22.79 13.81
N GLY A 1019 -11.87 23.93 13.11
CA GLY A 1019 -10.75 24.86 13.22
C GLY A 1019 -9.53 24.50 12.36
N SER A 1020 -9.55 23.37 11.63
CA SER A 1020 -8.48 23.01 10.70
C SER A 1020 -8.50 23.90 9.46
N VAL A 1021 -7.32 24.22 8.92
CA VAL A 1021 -7.20 25.01 7.68
C VAL A 1021 -6.84 24.09 6.53
N VAL A 1022 -7.69 24.04 5.50
CA VAL A 1022 -7.44 23.26 4.29
C VAL A 1022 -7.20 24.19 3.11
N ALA A 1023 -6.12 23.93 2.38
CA ALA A 1023 -5.86 24.58 1.10
C ALA A 1023 -6.65 23.87 -0.01
N GLU A 1024 -7.44 24.61 -0.77
CA GLU A 1024 -8.21 24.11 -1.92
C GLU A 1024 -7.87 24.92 -3.18
N GLU A 1025 -8.14 24.37 -4.37
CA GLU A 1025 -8.00 25.12 -5.63
C GLU A 1025 -9.01 26.28 -5.67
N ARG A 1026 -8.52 27.49 -5.93
CA ARG A 1026 -9.36 28.69 -5.95
C ARG A 1026 -9.92 28.97 -7.35
N LEU A 1027 -9.10 28.87 -8.39
CA LEU A 1027 -9.53 29.06 -9.78
C LEU A 1027 -9.04 27.92 -10.66
N ARG A 1028 -9.94 27.28 -11.39
CA ARG A 1028 -9.59 26.26 -12.39
C ARG A 1028 -10.39 26.44 -13.67
N VAL A 1029 -9.71 26.29 -14.81
CA VAL A 1029 -10.35 26.16 -16.15
C VAL A 1029 -9.91 24.83 -16.73
N GLY A 1030 -10.84 24.08 -17.34
CA GLY A 1030 -10.51 22.75 -17.84
C GLY A 1030 -11.63 22.10 -18.63
N SER A 1031 -11.30 20.99 -19.28
CA SER A 1031 -12.32 20.08 -19.81
C SER A 1031 -13.02 19.34 -18.68
N VAL A 1032 -14.19 18.77 -18.94
CA VAL A 1032 -14.95 17.94 -17.98
C VAL A 1032 -14.05 16.90 -17.28
N ASP A 1033 -13.18 16.21 -18.03
CA ASP A 1033 -12.28 15.17 -17.50
C ASP A 1033 -11.31 15.71 -16.45
N ALA A 1034 -10.87 16.97 -16.56
CA ALA A 1034 -9.93 17.59 -15.63
C ALA A 1034 -10.57 17.99 -14.28
N PHE A 1035 -11.91 17.91 -14.19
CA PHE A 1035 -12.70 18.24 -12.99
C PHE A 1035 -13.16 17.01 -12.22
N GLN A 1036 -12.86 15.79 -12.66
CA GLN A 1036 -13.15 14.61 -11.84
C GLN A 1036 -12.42 14.70 -10.50
N GLY A 1037 -13.10 14.25 -9.44
CA GLY A 1037 -12.62 14.36 -8.06
C GLY A 1037 -12.60 15.78 -7.48
N LYS A 1038 -12.78 16.83 -8.29
CA LYS A 1038 -12.74 18.23 -7.84
C LYS A 1038 -14.11 18.78 -7.48
N GLU A 1039 -14.10 19.84 -6.68
CA GLU A 1039 -15.29 20.58 -6.28
C GLU A 1039 -14.97 22.06 -6.04
N PHE A 1040 -15.93 22.93 -6.38
CA PHE A 1040 -15.80 24.39 -6.30
C PHE A 1040 -17.08 24.97 -5.71
N ASP A 1041 -17.03 26.15 -5.09
CA ASP A 1041 -18.24 26.79 -4.58
C ASP A 1041 -19.18 27.17 -5.73
N VAL A 1042 -18.62 27.77 -6.78
CA VAL A 1042 -19.34 28.13 -8.00
C VAL A 1042 -18.71 27.43 -9.21
N VAL A 1043 -19.55 26.83 -10.06
CA VAL A 1043 -19.11 26.23 -11.32
C VAL A 1043 -19.79 26.92 -12.49
N LEU A 1044 -19.00 27.34 -13.48
CA LEU A 1044 -19.48 27.87 -14.75
C LEU A 1044 -19.31 26.82 -15.85
N LEU A 1045 -20.39 26.48 -16.54
CA LEU A 1045 -20.42 25.52 -17.64
C LEU A 1045 -20.61 26.24 -18.98
N SER A 1046 -19.61 26.11 -19.86
CA SER A 1046 -19.63 26.63 -21.23
C SER A 1046 -20.26 25.61 -22.19
N CYS A 1047 -21.39 25.95 -22.82
CA CYS A 1047 -22.07 25.09 -23.78
C CYS A 1047 -21.37 25.08 -25.15
N VAL A 1048 -20.80 26.21 -25.56
CA VAL A 1048 -20.18 26.50 -26.86
C VAL A 1048 -21.15 26.43 -28.04
N ARG A 1049 -21.90 25.35 -28.17
CA ARG A 1049 -22.82 25.11 -29.29
C ARG A 1049 -23.92 26.16 -29.33
N SER A 1050 -24.31 26.51 -30.54
CA SER A 1050 -25.41 27.44 -30.80
C SER A 1050 -26.53 26.73 -31.58
N PHE A 1051 -27.78 27.13 -31.33
CA PHE A 1051 -28.93 26.54 -32.01
C PHE A 1051 -28.92 26.87 -33.50
N GLN A 1052 -29.15 25.86 -34.33
CA GLN A 1052 -29.25 26.00 -35.77
C GLN A 1052 -30.63 25.52 -36.23
N PRO A 1053 -31.56 26.43 -36.57
CA PRO A 1053 -32.85 26.04 -37.10
C PRO A 1053 -32.67 25.30 -38.44
N ASN A 1054 -33.32 24.15 -38.58
CA ASN A 1054 -33.18 23.27 -39.74
C ASN A 1054 -33.47 23.99 -41.06
N ARG A 1055 -32.58 23.84 -42.05
CA ARG A 1055 -32.96 23.96 -43.47
C ARG A 1055 -33.59 22.62 -43.87
N SER A 1056 -34.84 22.66 -44.33
CA SER A 1056 -35.60 21.51 -44.81
C SER A 1056 -34.76 20.57 -45.70
N VAL A 1057 -34.41 19.39 -45.20
CA VAL A 1057 -33.97 18.27 -46.04
C VAL A 1057 -35.19 17.40 -46.27
N ARG A 1058 -35.46 17.13 -47.55
CA ARG A 1058 -36.63 16.38 -48.03
C ARG A 1058 -36.65 14.99 -47.40
N ALA A 1059 -37.84 14.62 -46.93
CA ALA A 1059 -38.17 13.27 -46.51
C ALA A 1059 -37.84 12.24 -47.60
N ALA A 1060 -36.95 11.30 -47.27
CA ALA A 1060 -37.00 9.87 -47.63
C ALA A 1060 -35.61 9.21 -47.53
N ALA A 1061 -35.20 8.76 -46.34
CA ALA A 1061 -34.34 7.59 -46.11
C ALA A 1061 -34.25 7.28 -44.58
N SER A 1062 -34.50 6.03 -44.19
CA SER A 1062 -34.36 5.39 -42.86
C SER A 1062 -34.40 6.31 -41.61
N GLU A 1063 -35.58 6.40 -40.98
CA GLU A 1063 -35.96 7.36 -39.92
C GLU A 1063 -35.10 7.38 -38.63
N GLY A 1064 -34.22 6.40 -38.40
CA GLY A 1064 -33.38 6.33 -37.19
C GLY A 1064 -32.01 7.02 -37.31
N ASP A 1065 -31.20 6.60 -38.28
CA ASP A 1065 -29.79 7.00 -38.37
C ASP A 1065 -29.60 8.47 -38.77
N GLU A 1066 -30.48 9.01 -39.62
CA GLU A 1066 -30.43 10.42 -40.03
C GLU A 1066 -30.78 11.36 -38.86
N ARG A 1067 -31.73 10.98 -37.99
CA ARG A 1067 -32.12 11.73 -36.81
C ARG A 1067 -30.99 11.78 -35.78
N GLU A 1068 -30.36 10.63 -35.51
CA GLU A 1068 -29.17 10.55 -34.65
C GLU A 1068 -28.02 11.46 -35.15
N LEU A 1069 -27.75 11.43 -36.46
CA LEU A 1069 -26.70 12.23 -37.07
C LEU A 1069 -27.02 13.73 -37.02
N GLN A 1070 -28.29 14.11 -37.15
CA GLN A 1070 -28.77 15.48 -36.96
C GLN A 1070 -28.58 15.97 -35.52
N LEU A 1071 -29.00 15.18 -34.53
CA LEU A 1071 -28.84 15.52 -33.11
C LEU A 1071 -27.35 15.64 -32.74
N ASN A 1072 -26.50 14.75 -33.26
CA ASN A 1072 -25.04 14.86 -33.11
C ASN A 1072 -24.46 16.14 -33.73
N ARG A 1073 -24.96 16.56 -34.90
CA ARG A 1073 -24.55 17.83 -35.54
C ARG A 1073 -25.01 19.07 -34.79
N GLN A 1074 -26.08 19.00 -34.01
CA GLN A 1074 -26.57 20.12 -33.20
C GLN A 1074 -25.86 20.20 -31.84
N PHE A 1075 -25.85 19.11 -31.08
CA PHE A 1075 -25.41 19.10 -29.68
C PHE A 1075 -23.98 18.54 -29.48
N GLY A 1076 -23.52 17.63 -30.33
CA GLY A 1076 -22.21 16.98 -30.23
C GLY A 1076 -21.94 16.38 -28.84
N PHE A 1077 -20.78 16.69 -28.25
CA PHE A 1077 -20.33 16.14 -26.97
C PHE A 1077 -21.22 16.46 -25.76
N LEU A 1078 -22.14 17.43 -25.87
CA LEU A 1078 -23.14 17.69 -24.82
C LEU A 1078 -24.09 16.51 -24.61
N ARG A 1079 -24.24 15.63 -25.61
CA ARG A 1079 -25.09 14.43 -25.54
C ARG A 1079 -24.52 13.31 -24.66
N LEU A 1080 -23.28 13.44 -24.17
CA LEU A 1080 -22.64 12.41 -23.37
C LEU A 1080 -23.11 12.50 -21.91
N PRO A 1081 -24.05 11.63 -21.45
CA PRO A 1081 -24.73 11.80 -20.16
C PRO A 1081 -23.75 11.74 -18.97
N ASN A 1082 -22.78 10.84 -19.03
CA ASN A 1082 -21.75 10.67 -18.01
C ASN A 1082 -20.88 11.92 -17.81
N ARG A 1083 -20.49 12.58 -18.92
CA ARG A 1083 -19.73 13.85 -18.88
C ARG A 1083 -20.63 14.99 -18.41
N MET A 1084 -21.91 14.99 -18.78
CA MET A 1084 -22.88 15.97 -18.30
C MET A 1084 -23.11 15.85 -16.79
N ASN A 1085 -23.27 14.62 -16.26
CA ASN A 1085 -23.35 14.38 -14.81
C ASN A 1085 -22.13 14.95 -14.10
N VAL A 1086 -20.93 14.65 -14.59
CA VAL A 1086 -19.68 15.21 -14.03
C VAL A 1086 -19.67 16.73 -14.10
N ALA A 1087 -20.07 17.35 -15.20
CA ALA A 1087 -20.10 18.81 -15.33
C ALA A 1087 -21.09 19.48 -14.38
N MET A 1088 -22.24 18.85 -14.14
CA MET A 1088 -23.35 19.39 -13.34
C MET A 1088 -23.29 18.99 -11.85
N SER A 1089 -22.20 18.37 -11.37
CA SER A 1089 -22.06 17.87 -9.98
C SER A 1089 -20.76 18.29 -9.26
N ARG A 1090 -20.12 19.38 -9.72
CA ARG A 1090 -18.86 19.90 -9.15
C ARG A 1090 -19.05 21.11 -8.25
N GLN A 1091 -20.19 21.75 -8.33
CA GLN A 1091 -20.55 22.91 -7.53
C GLN A 1091 -20.96 22.51 -6.10
N ARG A 1092 -20.63 23.34 -5.13
CA ARG A 1092 -21.18 23.26 -3.77
C ARG A 1092 -22.40 24.18 -3.62
N GLN A 1093 -22.25 25.45 -4.02
CA GLN A 1093 -23.25 26.49 -3.82
C GLN A 1093 -24.09 26.74 -5.08
N MET A 1094 -23.45 26.95 -6.25
CA MET A 1094 -24.17 27.39 -7.45
C MET A 1094 -23.59 26.85 -8.76
N LEU A 1095 -24.48 26.46 -9.69
CA LEU A 1095 -24.14 26.09 -11.06
C LEU A 1095 -24.63 27.18 -12.03
N ILE A 1096 -23.74 27.66 -12.90
CA ILE A 1096 -24.05 28.69 -13.90
C ILE A 1096 -23.77 28.11 -15.29
N CYS A 1097 -24.79 27.94 -16.12
CA CYS A 1097 -24.59 27.62 -17.53
C CYS A 1097 -24.48 28.90 -18.36
N VAL A 1098 -23.50 28.97 -19.25
CA VAL A 1098 -23.32 30.07 -20.20
C VAL A 1098 -23.40 29.49 -21.61
N GLY A 1099 -24.32 30.00 -22.41
CA GLY A 1099 -24.59 29.43 -23.74
C GLY A 1099 -25.85 29.98 -24.37
N ASP A 1100 -26.14 29.51 -25.58
CA ASP A 1100 -27.35 29.88 -26.31
C ASP A 1100 -28.59 29.23 -25.68
N ALA A 1101 -29.50 30.02 -25.09
CA ALA A 1101 -30.72 29.52 -24.47
C ALA A 1101 -31.64 28.78 -25.47
N ALA A 1102 -31.58 29.14 -26.75
CA ALA A 1102 -32.34 28.43 -27.79
C ALA A 1102 -31.86 26.98 -27.99
N LEU A 1103 -30.61 26.67 -27.61
CA LEU A 1103 -30.08 25.31 -27.67
C LEU A 1103 -30.76 24.41 -26.63
N ALA A 1104 -31.02 24.93 -25.43
CA ALA A 1104 -31.59 24.14 -24.32
C ALA A 1104 -33.12 24.16 -24.27
N SER A 1105 -33.77 25.19 -24.82
CA SER A 1105 -35.23 25.35 -24.79
C SER A 1105 -35.96 24.68 -25.96
N ASN A 1106 -35.26 24.25 -27.01
CA ASN A 1106 -35.86 23.57 -28.15
C ASN A 1106 -36.37 22.15 -27.77
N PRO A 1107 -37.51 21.68 -28.32
CA PRO A 1107 -37.95 20.28 -28.20
C PRO A 1107 -36.89 19.20 -28.44
N ASP A 1108 -36.01 19.38 -29.43
CA ASP A 1108 -34.90 18.45 -29.75
C ASP A 1108 -33.94 18.28 -28.56
N ALA A 1109 -33.85 19.27 -27.66
CA ALA A 1109 -33.01 19.19 -26.47
C ALA A 1109 -33.56 18.22 -25.42
N GLN A 1110 -34.88 18.04 -25.35
CA GLN A 1110 -35.51 17.08 -24.42
C GLN A 1110 -35.18 15.64 -24.79
N GLU A 1111 -35.03 15.36 -26.09
CA GLU A 1111 -34.62 14.07 -26.62
C GLU A 1111 -33.09 13.88 -26.53
N ALA A 1112 -32.32 14.85 -27.02
CA ALA A 1112 -30.87 14.68 -27.20
C ALA A 1112 -30.03 14.98 -25.95
N VAL A 1113 -30.46 15.93 -25.11
CA VAL A 1113 -29.73 16.39 -23.92
C VAL A 1113 -30.71 16.74 -22.79
N PRO A 1114 -31.50 15.76 -22.28
CA PRO A 1114 -32.59 16.01 -21.35
C PRO A 1114 -32.17 16.76 -20.09
N ALA A 1115 -30.97 16.46 -19.55
CA ALA A 1115 -30.43 17.15 -18.39
C ALA A 1115 -30.19 18.66 -18.65
N LEU A 1116 -29.71 19.04 -19.84
CA LEU A 1116 -29.49 20.46 -20.17
C LEU A 1116 -30.82 21.22 -20.31
N ALA A 1117 -31.82 20.60 -20.94
CA ALA A 1117 -33.15 21.18 -21.07
C ALA A 1117 -33.83 21.35 -19.70
N ALA A 1118 -33.74 20.33 -18.85
CA ALA A 1118 -34.28 20.39 -17.49
C ALA A 1118 -33.53 21.40 -16.61
N PHE A 1119 -32.22 21.55 -16.77
CA PHE A 1119 -31.45 22.57 -16.05
C PHE A 1119 -31.87 23.99 -16.47
N TYR A 1120 -32.10 24.23 -17.76
CA TYR A 1120 -32.63 25.51 -18.23
C TYR A 1120 -34.00 25.82 -17.61
N GLN A 1121 -34.90 24.82 -17.52
CA GLN A 1121 -36.18 24.97 -16.84
C GLN A 1121 -36.01 25.28 -15.34
N LEU A 1122 -35.06 24.61 -14.67
CA LEU A 1122 -34.73 24.87 -13.27
C LEU A 1122 -34.25 26.31 -13.06
N CYS A 1123 -33.43 26.83 -13.98
CA CYS A 1123 -32.99 28.22 -13.97
C CYS A 1123 -34.13 29.23 -14.16
N GLY A 1124 -35.23 28.84 -14.80
CA GLY A 1124 -36.43 29.67 -14.94
C GLY A 1124 -37.43 29.57 -13.78
N GLY A 1125 -37.17 28.71 -12.79
CA GLY A 1125 -38.03 28.48 -11.63
C GLY A 1125 -37.68 29.34 -10.41
N GLU A 1126 -38.30 29.03 -9.26
CA GLU A 1126 -38.15 29.78 -7.99
C GLU A 1126 -36.71 29.79 -7.44
N HIS A 1127 -35.91 28.76 -7.74
CA HIS A 1127 -34.55 28.61 -7.21
C HIS A 1127 -33.45 29.00 -8.20
N GLY A 1128 -33.82 29.59 -9.34
CA GLY A 1128 -32.89 29.93 -10.41
C GLY A 1128 -33.14 31.29 -11.04
N CYS A 1129 -32.19 31.71 -11.89
CA CYS A 1129 -32.31 32.94 -12.66
C CYS A 1129 -31.83 32.74 -14.11
N ILE A 1130 -32.48 33.38 -15.08
CA ILE A 1130 -32.02 33.49 -16.48
C ILE A 1130 -31.67 34.96 -16.75
N ARG A 1131 -30.46 35.21 -17.24
CA ARG A 1131 -29.90 36.56 -17.48
C ARG A 1131 -29.44 36.78 -18.90
#